data_AF-A0A485L0L1-F1
#
_entry.id   AF-A0A485L0L1-F1
#
_cell.length_a   1.000
_cell.length_b   1.000
_cell.length_c   1.000
_cell.angle_alpha   90.00
_cell.angle_beta   90.00
_cell.angle_gamma   90.00
#
_symmetry.space_group_name_H-M   'P 1'
#
loop_
_entity.id
_entity.type
_entity.pdbx_description
1 polymer ?
#
loop_
_entity_poly.entity_id
_entity_poly.type
_entity_poly.pdbx_seq_one_letter_code
_entity_poly.pdbx_strand_id
1 'polypeptide(L)'
;MTTPVEAAAPPQPRNKNEQVSPVRCPSHRSRLFASGFIVARLIHFIIAIYLLVWALIFYFLTEVESQELRVQNPRLSSIALTILALLHMYGACNCATSLSTTIPKKISVAPLHTTPQTKPGILTQFIEILDAHQDMLIVLFNLCEVASQSVRVVELADNFVDVSSLVGYASCVIAYAAISPWILFVRNTTRKDLLVNSLDCLFSFALSCGLFIYTTFFQMLPYALSSNKESSQDHVWSTRYINLVRTLVISSSIDYVCQVCMHLGTFIALRRVVHSLQRLKSSTRVTASTINRSLSFVLSNQSIRRTLVINSILNLTWACILTVLLVRAVAFRKPCPRYCPLIVRPIFDLGCNCAYVAINCHILAIDTPEALMDPSLVGTRALVFQIARCDLPLGLNTSTMAPHTNLYKIAIFFANLTQWDATLPPSVHAVAIRYTPLAVLPTVVTTAIPTYFHFLQIDSCPLGSIPPTAFDHMPYIERVFLTNTSLTTFPDAVARLPLLYDLNLRDNNLTTVPMTWQVQTTTNKVFRSARFNGNQLQDGTWAMVRQGVLVDLSSNPIASVTALNLDVPAAIAKGQVVLDDTPYCRASPAVGCRPLLCAPGCYTYLRADHVCHPVCFNSACAYDGGDCDDMGFDRS
;
A
#
# COMPACT_ATOMS: atom_id res chain seq x y z
N MET A 1 -78.42 57.34 37.42
CA MET A 1 -77.03 57.81 37.20
C MET A 1 -76.73 57.55 35.72
N THR A 2 -77.15 58.44 34.80
CA THR A 2 -76.37 59.58 34.23
C THR A 2 -74.99 59.14 33.73
N THR A 3 -74.59 59.21 32.46
CA THR A 3 -75.09 59.79 31.20
C THR A 3 -74.17 59.26 30.07
N PRO A 4 -74.56 59.26 28.78
CA PRO A 4 -73.69 58.92 27.64
C PRO A 4 -73.09 60.18 26.96
N VAL A 5 -72.22 59.97 25.94
CA VAL A 5 -72.05 60.75 24.67
C VAL A 5 -70.59 61.11 24.24
N GLU A 6 -70.31 60.73 22.98
CA GLU A 6 -69.43 61.28 21.88
C GLU A 6 -67.88 61.35 21.87
N ALA A 7 -67.34 60.65 20.85
CA ALA A 7 -66.57 61.11 19.67
C ALA A 7 -65.12 61.63 19.72
N ALA A 8 -64.37 61.19 18.69
CA ALA A 8 -62.97 61.43 18.29
C ALA A 8 -62.71 62.90 17.82
N ALA A 9 -61.51 63.46 17.56
CA ALA A 9 -60.13 63.05 17.18
C ALA A 9 -59.19 64.30 17.39
N PRO A 10 -57.93 64.43 16.88
CA PRO A 10 -56.84 63.50 16.49
C PRO A 10 -55.50 63.78 17.23
N PRO A 11 -54.40 63.03 16.97
CA PRO A 11 -53.20 63.74 16.47
C PRO A 11 -52.40 62.99 15.40
N GLN A 12 -51.85 63.73 14.43
CA GLN A 12 -50.69 63.35 13.61
C GLN A 12 -49.41 64.00 14.20
N PRO A 13 -48.18 63.64 13.76
CA PRO A 13 -47.66 62.33 13.35
C PRO A 13 -46.36 61.98 14.13
N ARG A 14 -45.98 60.69 14.21
CA ARG A 14 -44.64 60.26 14.62
C ARG A 14 -44.01 59.36 13.56
N ASN A 15 -42.75 59.67 13.26
CA ASN A 15 -41.91 59.17 12.18
C ASN A 15 -41.96 57.66 11.94
N LYS A 16 -42.24 57.27 10.69
CA LYS A 16 -41.89 55.96 10.14
C LYS A 16 -40.50 56.06 9.51
N ASN A 17 -39.51 55.40 10.09
CA ASN A 17 -38.33 54.91 9.37
C ASN A 17 -37.62 53.86 10.24
N GLU A 18 -38.13 52.64 10.20
CA GLU A 18 -37.35 51.43 10.52
C GLU A 18 -37.97 50.25 9.76
N GLN A 19 -37.57 50.09 8.49
CA GLN A 19 -37.84 48.88 7.72
C GLN A 19 -36.72 47.88 8.02
N VAL A 20 -36.98 46.97 8.97
CA VAL A 20 -36.19 45.76 9.16
C VAL A 20 -36.39 44.88 7.91
N SER A 21 -35.31 44.66 7.16
CA SER A 21 -35.30 43.73 6.04
C SER A 21 -35.43 42.29 6.55
N PRO A 22 -36.31 41.43 6.00
CA PRO A 22 -36.39 40.04 6.44
C PRO A 22 -35.16 39.29 5.92
N VAL A 23 -34.41 38.68 6.84
CA VAL A 23 -33.34 37.73 6.52
C VAL A 23 -33.95 36.56 5.74
N ARG A 24 -33.84 36.60 4.40
CA ARG A 24 -34.27 35.50 3.53
C ARG A 24 -33.37 34.30 3.80
N CYS A 25 -33.91 33.27 4.45
CA CYS A 25 -33.31 31.95 4.45
C CYS A 25 -33.03 31.50 3.00
N PRO A 26 -31.82 31.01 2.68
CA PRO A 26 -31.52 30.49 1.36
C PRO A 26 -32.49 29.34 1.02
N SER A 27 -33.15 29.43 -0.14
CA SER A 27 -34.11 28.42 -0.62
C SER A 27 -33.47 27.04 -0.66
N HIS A 28 -34.25 25.97 -0.43
CA HIS A 28 -33.78 24.57 -0.44
C HIS A 28 -32.90 24.24 -1.66
N ARG A 29 -33.20 24.83 -2.83
CA ARG A 29 -32.40 24.73 -4.06
C ARG A 29 -31.00 25.36 -3.96
N SER A 30 -30.87 26.53 -3.33
CA SER A 30 -29.57 27.19 -3.17
C SER A 30 -28.64 26.41 -2.24
N ARG A 31 -29.19 25.72 -1.23
CA ARG A 31 -28.45 24.81 -0.35
C ARG A 31 -27.94 23.59 -1.12
N LEU A 32 -28.80 22.95 -1.92
CA LEU A 32 -28.42 21.80 -2.77
C LEU A 32 -27.28 22.11 -3.75
N PHE A 33 -27.28 23.30 -4.39
CA PHE A 33 -26.19 23.70 -5.27
C PHE A 33 -24.88 23.94 -4.51
N ALA A 34 -24.95 24.61 -3.35
CA ALA A 34 -23.78 24.80 -2.49
C ALA A 34 -23.19 23.45 -2.04
N SER A 35 -24.03 22.51 -1.63
CA SER A 35 -23.62 21.15 -1.27
C SER A 35 -22.93 20.43 -2.44
N GLY A 36 -23.43 20.54 -3.67
CA GLY A 36 -22.79 19.92 -4.85
C GLY A 36 -21.37 20.43 -5.11
N PHE A 37 -21.15 21.75 -5.04
CA PHE A 37 -19.80 22.31 -5.17
C PHE A 37 -18.88 21.90 -4.02
N ILE A 38 -19.40 21.82 -2.78
CA ILE A 38 -18.64 21.36 -1.61
C ILE A 38 -18.21 19.91 -1.78
N VAL A 39 -19.12 19.02 -2.20
CA VAL A 39 -18.81 17.60 -2.46
C VAL A 39 -17.74 17.48 -3.56
N ALA A 40 -17.87 18.22 -4.65
CA ALA A 40 -16.86 18.18 -5.72
C ALA A 40 -15.47 18.64 -5.24
N ARG A 41 -15.42 19.68 -4.40
CA ARG A 41 -14.16 20.14 -3.76
C ARG A 41 -13.58 19.09 -2.84
N LEU A 42 -14.44 18.44 -2.04
CA LEU A 42 -14.02 17.39 -1.11
C LEU A 42 -13.42 16.20 -1.87
N ILE A 43 -14.06 15.75 -2.96
CA ILE A 43 -13.54 14.65 -3.79
C ILE A 43 -12.18 15.02 -4.40
N HIS A 44 -12.02 16.23 -4.96
CA HIS A 44 -10.71 16.69 -5.46
C HIS A 44 -9.64 16.66 -4.35
N PHE A 45 -9.98 17.13 -3.15
CA PHE A 45 -9.06 17.18 -2.03
C PHE A 45 -8.64 15.78 -1.55
N ILE A 46 -9.60 14.85 -1.44
CA ILE A 46 -9.32 13.45 -1.07
C ILE A 46 -8.37 12.80 -2.08
N ILE A 47 -8.64 12.94 -3.38
CA ILE A 47 -7.78 12.38 -4.44
C ILE A 47 -6.37 13.01 -4.37
N ALA A 48 -6.28 14.32 -4.18
CA ALA A 48 -4.99 15.00 -4.09
C ALA A 48 -4.14 14.49 -2.91
N ILE A 49 -4.74 14.28 -1.74
CA ILE A 49 -4.03 13.70 -0.58
C ILE A 49 -3.60 12.27 -0.89
N TYR A 50 -4.50 11.43 -1.42
CA TYR A 50 -4.18 10.05 -1.79
C TYR A 50 -2.98 9.97 -2.74
N LEU A 51 -2.98 10.79 -3.79
CA LEU A 51 -1.89 10.86 -4.77
C LEU A 51 -0.59 11.38 -4.16
N LEU A 52 -0.67 12.39 -3.28
CA LEU A 52 0.50 12.93 -2.60
C LEU A 52 1.13 11.91 -1.65
N VAL A 53 0.33 11.13 -0.92
CA VAL A 53 0.82 10.05 -0.07
C VAL A 53 1.58 9.02 -0.89
N TRP A 54 1.03 8.55 -2.01
CA TRP A 54 1.74 7.63 -2.89
C TRP A 54 2.99 8.25 -3.53
N ALA A 55 2.94 9.53 -3.93
CA ALA A 55 4.10 10.23 -4.43
C ALA A 55 5.23 10.30 -3.40
N LEU A 56 4.91 10.53 -2.12
CA LEU A 56 5.86 10.52 -1.01
C LEU A 56 6.40 9.11 -0.75
N ILE A 57 5.55 8.08 -0.74
CA ILE A 57 5.99 6.68 -0.63
C ILE A 57 7.03 6.38 -1.72
N PHE A 58 6.71 6.64 -2.99
CA PHE A 58 7.65 6.42 -4.09
C PHE A 58 8.94 7.26 -3.99
N TYR A 59 8.87 8.45 -3.40
CA TYR A 59 10.04 9.29 -3.22
C TYR A 59 11.01 8.73 -2.16
N PHE A 60 10.48 8.07 -1.13
CA PHE A 60 11.25 7.55 0.01
C PHE A 60 11.60 6.06 -0.08
N LEU A 61 11.05 5.31 -1.04
CA LEU A 61 11.38 3.90 -1.25
C LEU A 61 12.89 3.71 -1.46
N THR A 62 13.47 2.74 -0.75
CA THR A 62 14.85 2.31 -1.00
C THR A 62 14.95 1.49 -2.29
N GLU A 63 16.17 1.25 -2.77
CA GLU A 63 16.41 0.36 -3.91
C GLU A 63 15.93 -1.07 -3.60
N VAL A 64 16.16 -1.55 -2.38
CA VAL A 64 15.72 -2.88 -1.92
C VAL A 64 14.20 -2.97 -1.88
N GLU A 65 13.53 -2.00 -1.26
CA GLU A 65 12.07 -1.96 -1.17
C GLU A 65 11.44 -1.82 -2.57
N SER A 66 12.05 -1.06 -3.47
CA SER A 66 11.58 -0.91 -4.85
C SER A 66 11.61 -2.25 -5.60
N GLN A 67 12.64 -3.07 -5.39
CA GLN A 67 12.74 -4.38 -6.03
C GLN A 67 11.83 -5.42 -5.38
N GLU A 68 11.73 -5.40 -4.04
CA GLU A 68 10.76 -6.22 -3.30
C GLU A 68 9.33 -5.97 -3.80
N LEU A 69 8.96 -4.71 -3.96
CA LEU A 69 7.62 -4.30 -4.38
C LEU A 69 7.44 -4.24 -5.91
N ARG A 70 8.49 -4.56 -6.68
CA ARG A 70 8.50 -4.51 -8.15
C ARG A 70 8.09 -3.14 -8.72
N VAL A 71 8.50 -2.07 -8.06
CA VAL A 71 8.23 -0.70 -8.51
C VAL A 71 9.11 -0.38 -9.70
N GLN A 72 8.51 0.03 -10.81
CA GLN A 72 9.25 0.53 -11.95
C GLN A 72 9.47 2.04 -11.81
N ASN A 73 10.74 2.48 -11.84
CA ASN A 73 11.15 3.88 -11.83
C ASN A 73 10.42 4.74 -10.77
N PRO A 74 10.69 4.53 -9.46
CA PRO A 74 9.96 5.20 -8.37
C PRO A 74 9.96 6.73 -8.48
N ARG A 75 11.06 7.34 -8.94
CA ARG A 75 11.17 8.80 -9.14
C ARG A 75 10.19 9.33 -10.21
N LEU A 76 10.07 8.63 -11.34
CA LEU A 76 9.16 9.03 -12.41
C LEU A 76 7.70 8.92 -11.95
N SER A 77 7.38 7.82 -11.28
CA SER A 77 6.08 7.58 -10.64
C SER A 77 5.74 8.69 -9.65
N SER A 78 6.67 9.06 -8.76
CA SER A 78 6.51 10.16 -7.81
C SER A 78 6.23 11.51 -8.49
N ILE A 79 6.96 11.85 -9.55
CA ILE A 79 6.75 13.08 -10.32
C ILE A 79 5.34 13.10 -10.96
N ALA A 80 4.95 12.01 -11.61
CA ALA A 80 3.66 11.91 -12.29
C ALA A 80 2.48 12.07 -11.32
N LEU A 81 2.52 11.35 -10.19
CA LEU A 81 1.48 11.44 -9.16
C LEU A 81 1.46 12.82 -8.48
N THR A 82 2.61 13.47 -8.32
CA THR A 82 2.68 14.86 -7.82
C THR A 82 1.99 15.83 -8.78
N ILE A 83 2.25 15.71 -10.09
CA ILE A 83 1.59 16.55 -11.11
C ILE A 83 0.07 16.35 -11.07
N LEU A 84 -0.40 15.09 -10.99
CA LEU A 84 -1.82 14.78 -10.88
C LEU A 84 -2.42 15.33 -9.57
N ALA A 85 -1.71 15.22 -8.44
CA ALA A 85 -2.13 15.79 -7.17
C ALA A 85 -2.32 17.32 -7.28
N LEU A 86 -1.35 18.02 -7.87
CA LEU A 86 -1.43 19.47 -8.12
C LEU A 86 -2.60 19.83 -9.05
N LEU A 87 -2.87 19.01 -10.06
CA LEU A 87 -4.03 19.18 -10.94
C LEU A 87 -5.35 19.09 -10.17
N HIS A 88 -5.50 18.09 -9.30
CA HIS A 88 -6.69 17.95 -8.44
C HIS A 88 -6.79 19.10 -7.42
N MET A 89 -5.68 19.56 -6.85
CA MET A 89 -5.65 20.73 -5.96
C MET A 89 -6.09 22.00 -6.69
N TYR A 90 -5.62 22.23 -7.91
CA TYR A 90 -6.08 23.31 -8.77
C TYR A 90 -7.59 23.22 -9.02
N GLY A 91 -8.12 22.01 -9.24
CA GLY A 91 -9.56 21.74 -9.32
C GLY A 91 -10.31 22.15 -8.05
N ALA A 92 -9.82 21.76 -6.87
CA ALA A 92 -10.43 22.10 -5.58
C ALA A 92 -10.46 23.61 -5.31
N CYS A 93 -9.43 24.35 -5.72
CA CYS A 93 -9.34 25.80 -5.57
C CYS A 93 -10.24 26.55 -6.56
N ASN A 94 -10.35 26.07 -7.81
CA ASN A 94 -11.12 26.72 -8.87
C ASN A 94 -12.59 26.25 -8.98
N CYS A 95 -13.05 25.36 -8.10
CA CYS A 95 -14.47 25.07 -7.90
C CYS A 95 -15.18 26.27 -7.25
N ALA A 96 -15.27 27.37 -8.01
CA ALA A 96 -16.06 28.59 -7.84
C ALA A 96 -16.39 29.04 -6.41
N THR A 97 -15.46 29.79 -5.83
CA THR A 97 -15.77 31.09 -5.21
C THR A 97 -16.33 32.05 -6.29
N SER A 98 -17.58 31.84 -6.74
CA SER A 98 -18.31 32.87 -7.50
C SER A 98 -19.28 33.58 -6.54
N LEU A 99 -18.67 34.37 -5.67
CA LEU A 99 -19.31 35.44 -4.90
C LEU A 99 -18.64 36.75 -5.34
N SER A 100 -18.77 37.09 -6.63
CA SER A 100 -18.47 38.45 -7.08
C SER A 100 -19.66 38.93 -7.90
N THR A 101 -20.54 39.66 -7.22
CA THR A 101 -21.51 40.55 -7.83
C THR A 101 -20.79 41.77 -8.36
N THR A 102 -20.15 41.66 -9.51
CA THR A 102 -19.85 42.85 -10.32
C THR A 102 -20.93 42.97 -11.38
N ILE A 103 -21.85 43.90 -11.10
CA ILE A 103 -22.84 44.43 -12.04
C ILE A 103 -22.10 44.88 -13.30
N PRO A 104 -22.47 44.43 -14.52
CA PRO A 104 -21.87 44.97 -15.73
C PRO A 104 -22.27 46.44 -15.87
N LYS A 105 -21.29 47.35 -15.82
CA LYS A 105 -21.51 48.74 -16.24
C LYS A 105 -21.95 48.74 -17.71
N LYS A 106 -22.99 49.53 -18.00
CA LYS A 106 -23.52 49.82 -19.34
C LYS A 106 -22.40 49.92 -20.37
N ILE A 107 -22.40 49.03 -21.35
CA ILE A 107 -21.59 49.15 -22.56
C ILE A 107 -22.32 50.14 -23.47
N SER A 108 -21.68 51.29 -23.68
CA SER A 108 -22.00 52.26 -24.73
C SER A 108 -21.73 51.61 -26.09
N VAL A 109 -22.68 51.73 -27.01
CA VAL A 109 -22.55 51.28 -28.40
C VAL A 109 -21.67 52.28 -29.14
N ALA A 110 -20.56 51.81 -29.73
CA ALA A 110 -19.76 52.56 -30.71
C ALA A 110 -19.73 51.79 -32.06
N PRO A 111 -19.63 52.48 -33.21
CA PRO A 111 -19.93 51.90 -34.52
C PRO A 111 -18.79 51.04 -35.10
N LEU A 112 -19.19 50.18 -36.03
CA LEU A 112 -18.38 49.24 -36.81
C LEU A 112 -17.13 49.90 -37.43
N HIS A 113 -15.95 49.40 -37.06
CA HIS A 113 -14.76 49.47 -37.91
C HIS A 113 -14.32 48.06 -38.28
N THR A 114 -14.37 47.75 -39.58
CA THR A 114 -13.80 46.55 -40.19
C THR A 114 -12.29 46.58 -40.07
N THR A 115 -11.71 45.61 -39.35
CA THR A 115 -10.26 45.36 -39.32
C THR A 115 -9.93 44.04 -40.02
N PRO A 116 -8.73 43.91 -40.62
CA PRO A 116 -8.41 42.81 -41.53
C PRO A 116 -8.18 41.50 -40.77
N GLN A 117 -8.67 40.39 -41.33
CA GLN A 117 -8.46 39.05 -40.78
C GLN A 117 -6.98 38.66 -40.78
N THR A 118 -6.38 38.57 -39.59
CA THR A 118 -5.11 37.88 -39.38
C THR A 118 -5.36 36.38 -39.30
N LYS A 119 -4.53 35.59 -40.02
CA LYS A 119 -4.63 34.11 -40.01
C LYS A 119 -4.45 33.58 -38.58
N PRO A 120 -5.29 32.66 -38.11
CA PRO A 120 -5.17 32.10 -36.75
C PRO A 120 -3.84 31.34 -36.60
N GLY A 121 -3.18 31.53 -35.45
CA GLY A 121 -1.95 30.81 -35.11
C GLY A 121 -2.18 29.30 -34.94
N ILE A 122 -1.08 28.53 -34.91
CA ILE A 122 -1.11 27.06 -34.80
C ILE A 122 -1.89 26.58 -33.57
N LEU A 123 -1.80 27.31 -32.45
CA LEU A 123 -2.55 26.98 -31.22
C LEU A 123 -4.06 27.13 -31.41
N THR A 124 -4.53 28.15 -32.14
CA THR A 124 -5.96 28.35 -32.43
C THR A 124 -6.48 27.32 -33.43
N GLN A 125 -5.68 26.96 -34.45
CA GLN A 125 -6.00 25.82 -35.33
C GLN A 125 -6.08 24.50 -34.56
N PHE A 126 -5.16 24.25 -33.63
CA PHE A 126 -5.16 23.04 -32.82
C PHE A 126 -6.40 22.99 -31.90
N ILE A 127 -6.80 24.12 -31.31
CA ILE A 127 -8.01 24.24 -30.49
C ILE A 127 -9.27 24.03 -31.36
N GLU A 128 -9.34 24.59 -32.56
CA GLU A 128 -10.45 24.38 -33.50
C GLU A 128 -10.58 22.91 -33.93
N ILE A 129 -9.45 22.23 -34.18
CA ILE A 129 -9.43 20.78 -34.47
C ILE A 129 -9.91 19.97 -33.25
N LEU A 130 -9.48 20.34 -32.05
CA LEU A 130 -9.88 19.65 -30.81
C LEU A 130 -11.37 19.82 -30.52
N ASP A 131 -11.92 21.01 -30.78
CA ASP A 131 -13.35 21.33 -30.63
C ASP A 131 -14.19 20.61 -31.70
N ALA A 132 -13.68 20.54 -32.95
CA ALA A 132 -14.30 19.80 -34.04
C ALA A 132 -14.40 18.28 -33.80
N HIS A 133 -13.48 17.70 -33.01
CA HIS A 133 -13.42 16.26 -32.71
C HIS A 133 -13.74 15.90 -31.26
N GLN A 134 -14.31 16.83 -30.50
CA GLN A 134 -14.53 16.65 -29.06
C GLN A 134 -15.32 15.38 -28.71
N ASP A 135 -16.39 15.05 -29.46
CA ASP A 135 -17.20 13.86 -29.19
C ASP A 135 -16.44 12.55 -29.47
N MET A 136 -15.55 12.51 -30.46
CA MET A 136 -14.71 11.35 -30.76
C MET A 136 -13.64 11.14 -29.67
N LEU A 137 -13.07 12.23 -29.17
CA LEU A 137 -12.11 12.20 -28.06
C LEU A 137 -12.76 11.68 -26.77
N ILE A 138 -14.04 12.02 -26.51
CA ILE A 138 -14.77 11.52 -25.34
C ILE A 138 -14.97 10.00 -25.42
N VAL A 139 -15.34 9.48 -26.60
CA VAL A 139 -15.50 8.04 -26.82
C VAL A 139 -14.16 7.31 -26.67
N LEU A 140 -13.11 7.82 -27.31
CA LEU A 140 -11.77 7.24 -27.20
C LEU A 140 -11.30 7.21 -25.74
N PHE A 141 -11.52 8.30 -25.01
CA PHE A 141 -11.14 8.38 -23.60
C PHE A 141 -11.91 7.37 -22.74
N ASN A 142 -13.22 7.20 -22.97
CA ASN A 142 -14.01 6.18 -22.27
C ASN A 142 -13.48 4.76 -22.52
N LEU A 143 -13.09 4.43 -23.77
CA LEU A 143 -12.47 3.15 -24.08
C LEU A 143 -11.12 2.97 -23.38
N CYS A 144 -10.27 4.00 -23.37
CA CYS A 144 -8.99 3.97 -22.66
C CYS A 144 -9.17 3.80 -21.14
N GLU A 145 -10.19 4.44 -20.56
CA GLU A 145 -10.50 4.34 -19.13
C GLU A 145 -10.98 2.93 -18.76
N VAL A 146 -11.93 2.37 -19.53
CA VAL A 146 -12.40 0.98 -19.32
C VAL A 146 -11.27 -0.02 -19.52
N ALA A 147 -10.41 0.18 -20.53
CA ALA A 147 -9.24 -0.67 -20.74
C ALA A 147 -8.26 -0.59 -19.57
N SER A 148 -7.95 0.62 -19.07
CA SER A 148 -7.05 0.84 -17.94
C SER A 148 -7.56 0.16 -16.65
N GLN A 149 -8.86 0.31 -16.38
CA GLN A 149 -9.51 -0.34 -15.23
C GLN A 149 -9.55 -1.87 -15.39
N SER A 150 -9.68 -2.37 -16.62
CA SER A 150 -9.67 -3.80 -16.91
C SER A 150 -8.29 -4.44 -16.73
N VAL A 151 -7.21 -3.71 -17.07
CA VAL A 151 -5.84 -4.14 -16.75
C VAL A 151 -5.69 -4.32 -15.24
N ARG A 152 -6.23 -3.39 -14.44
CA ARG A 152 -6.20 -3.51 -12.98
C ARG A 152 -6.94 -4.75 -12.45
N VAL A 153 -8.05 -5.14 -13.08
CA VAL A 153 -8.75 -6.41 -12.74
C VAL A 153 -7.83 -7.60 -12.94
N VAL A 154 -7.06 -7.63 -14.04
CA VAL A 154 -6.12 -8.72 -14.32
C VAL A 154 -4.98 -8.75 -13.30
N GLU A 155 -4.41 -7.58 -12.96
CA GLU A 155 -3.34 -7.49 -11.96
C GLU A 155 -3.81 -7.92 -10.56
N LEU A 156 -5.02 -7.49 -10.16
CA LEU A 156 -5.64 -7.88 -8.90
C LEU A 156 -5.92 -9.39 -8.88
N ALA A 157 -6.36 -9.96 -9.99
CA ALA A 157 -6.57 -11.40 -10.13
C ALA A 157 -5.26 -12.19 -10.02
N ASP A 158 -4.18 -11.70 -10.64
CA ASP A 158 -2.89 -12.37 -10.68
C ASP A 158 -2.11 -12.31 -9.36
N ASN A 159 -2.25 -11.23 -8.60
CA ASN A 159 -1.41 -10.98 -7.43
C ASN A 159 -2.19 -11.01 -6.12
N PHE A 160 -3.46 -10.59 -6.09
CA PHE A 160 -4.16 -10.39 -4.82
C PHE A 160 -4.92 -11.62 -4.33
N VAL A 161 -4.75 -11.93 -3.04
CA VAL A 161 -5.28 -13.16 -2.43
C VAL A 161 -6.71 -13.01 -1.92
N ASP A 162 -7.17 -11.78 -1.66
CA ASP A 162 -8.53 -11.51 -1.18
C ASP A 162 -9.56 -11.50 -2.33
N VAL A 163 -10.46 -12.48 -2.31
CA VAL A 163 -11.48 -12.66 -3.35
C VAL A 163 -12.53 -11.56 -3.32
N SER A 164 -12.88 -11.05 -2.14
CA SER A 164 -13.95 -10.07 -1.97
C SER A 164 -13.61 -8.76 -2.66
N SER A 165 -12.36 -8.31 -2.51
CA SER A 165 -11.86 -7.11 -3.17
C SER A 165 -11.73 -7.29 -4.69
N LEU A 166 -11.30 -8.46 -5.16
CA LEU A 166 -11.29 -8.78 -6.60
C LEU A 166 -12.69 -8.69 -7.19
N VAL A 167 -13.66 -9.37 -6.57
CA VAL A 167 -15.05 -9.37 -7.02
C VAL A 167 -15.63 -7.96 -6.94
N GLY A 168 -15.37 -7.22 -5.86
CA GLY A 168 -15.85 -5.85 -5.69
C GLY A 168 -15.34 -4.90 -6.79
N TYR A 169 -14.02 -4.86 -7.00
CA TYR A 169 -13.42 -4.02 -8.03
C TYR A 169 -13.90 -4.41 -9.43
N ALA A 170 -13.85 -5.70 -9.77
CA ALA A 170 -14.30 -6.19 -11.08
C ALA A 170 -15.79 -5.91 -11.32
N SER A 171 -16.64 -6.05 -10.30
CA SER A 171 -18.07 -5.72 -10.40
C SER A 171 -18.28 -4.23 -10.69
N CYS A 172 -17.50 -3.34 -10.07
CA CYS A 172 -17.53 -1.92 -10.38
C CYS A 172 -17.09 -1.62 -11.82
N VAL A 173 -16.04 -2.29 -12.33
CA VAL A 173 -15.60 -2.13 -13.74
C VAL A 173 -16.67 -2.64 -14.71
N ILE A 174 -17.26 -3.81 -14.45
CA ILE A 174 -18.35 -4.39 -15.26
C ILE A 174 -19.54 -3.42 -15.30
N ALA A 175 -19.96 -2.90 -14.14
CA ALA A 175 -21.04 -1.93 -14.05
C ALA A 175 -20.71 -0.63 -14.78
N TYR A 176 -19.48 -0.12 -14.63
CA TYR A 176 -19.04 1.09 -15.32
C TYR A 176 -19.04 0.90 -16.84
N ALA A 177 -18.45 -0.17 -17.35
CA ALA A 177 -18.46 -0.50 -18.79
C ALA A 177 -19.89 -0.66 -19.32
N ALA A 178 -20.81 -1.23 -18.54
CA ALA A 178 -22.21 -1.36 -18.96
C ALA A 178 -22.96 -0.02 -18.98
N ILE A 179 -22.64 0.92 -18.08
CA ILE A 179 -23.41 2.16 -17.88
C ILE A 179 -22.80 3.36 -18.63
N SER A 180 -21.47 3.47 -18.68
CA SER A 180 -20.75 4.62 -19.25
C SER A 180 -21.08 4.93 -20.72
N PRO A 181 -21.40 3.96 -21.60
CA PRO A 181 -21.81 4.29 -22.95
C PRO A 181 -23.18 4.97 -22.99
N TRP A 182 -24.12 4.54 -22.15
CA TRP A 182 -25.47 5.12 -22.06
C TRP A 182 -25.45 6.55 -21.51
N ILE A 183 -24.51 6.84 -20.60
CA ILE A 183 -24.21 8.20 -20.12
C ILE A 183 -23.98 9.14 -21.31
N LEU A 184 -23.30 8.69 -22.37
CA LEU A 184 -23.03 9.49 -23.57
C LEU A 184 -24.28 9.71 -24.47
N PHE A 185 -25.32 8.88 -24.36
CA PHE A 185 -26.58 9.03 -25.12
C PHE A 185 -27.59 9.99 -24.48
N VAL A 186 -27.56 10.17 -23.16
CA VAL A 186 -28.60 10.94 -22.44
C VAL A 186 -28.22 12.41 -22.34
N ARG A 187 -28.66 13.23 -23.29
CA ARG A 187 -28.33 14.68 -23.32
C ARG A 187 -29.51 15.65 -23.32
N ASN A 188 -30.68 15.22 -22.85
CA ASN A 188 -31.91 15.98 -23.14
C ASN A 188 -32.39 16.94 -22.03
N THR A 189 -31.78 16.97 -20.83
CA THR A 189 -32.02 18.03 -19.83
C THR A 189 -30.81 18.30 -18.94
N THR A 190 -30.65 19.53 -18.43
CA THR A 190 -29.56 19.93 -17.51
C THR A 190 -29.51 19.12 -16.22
N ARG A 191 -30.66 18.62 -15.73
CA ARG A 191 -30.71 17.75 -14.54
C ARG A 191 -30.26 16.33 -14.84
N LYS A 192 -30.64 15.79 -16.00
CA LYS A 192 -30.17 14.47 -16.45
C LYS A 192 -28.65 14.50 -16.68
N ASP A 193 -28.14 15.56 -17.29
CA ASP A 193 -26.71 15.80 -17.48
C ASP A 193 -25.94 15.80 -16.15
N LEU A 194 -26.44 16.50 -15.12
CA LEU A 194 -25.80 16.47 -13.79
C LEU A 194 -25.79 15.07 -13.17
N LEU A 195 -26.91 14.33 -13.21
CA LEU A 195 -26.99 12.97 -12.66
C LEU A 195 -26.00 12.03 -13.34
N VAL A 196 -26.00 12.07 -14.67
CA VAL A 196 -25.15 11.26 -15.54
C VAL A 196 -23.66 11.54 -15.27
N ASN A 197 -23.25 12.80 -15.25
CA ASN A 197 -21.86 13.18 -14.92
C ASN A 197 -21.49 12.85 -13.46
N SER A 198 -22.46 12.89 -12.53
CA SER A 198 -22.21 12.52 -11.13
C SER A 198 -21.99 11.03 -10.96
N LEU A 199 -22.73 10.19 -11.70
CA LEU A 199 -22.52 8.74 -11.72
C LEU A 199 -21.18 8.38 -12.34
N ASP A 200 -20.82 8.98 -13.48
CA ASP A 200 -19.50 8.84 -14.12
C ASP A 200 -18.39 9.15 -13.11
N CYS A 201 -18.48 10.32 -12.46
CA CYS A 201 -17.53 10.72 -11.42
C CYS A 201 -17.46 9.74 -10.23
N LEU A 202 -18.59 9.18 -9.79
CA LEU A 202 -18.63 8.24 -8.68
C LEU A 202 -17.88 6.95 -9.02
N PHE A 203 -18.11 6.39 -10.21
CA PHE A 203 -17.39 5.20 -10.68
C PHE A 203 -15.91 5.48 -10.90
N SER A 204 -15.55 6.56 -11.61
CA SER A 204 -14.13 6.93 -11.81
C SER A 204 -13.41 7.17 -10.49
N PHE A 205 -14.05 7.83 -9.51
CA PHE A 205 -13.50 7.98 -8.17
C PHE A 205 -13.31 6.64 -7.47
N ALA A 206 -14.33 5.79 -7.45
CA ALA A 206 -14.27 4.47 -6.80
C ALA A 206 -13.15 3.60 -7.39
N LEU A 207 -13.05 3.54 -8.71
CA LEU A 207 -12.11 2.68 -9.45
C LEU A 207 -10.67 3.22 -9.48
N SER A 208 -10.47 4.54 -9.37
CA SER A 208 -9.13 5.14 -9.33
C SER A 208 -8.48 5.09 -7.94
N CYS A 209 -9.24 5.38 -6.89
CA CYS A 209 -8.69 5.41 -5.53
C CYS A 209 -9.71 5.06 -4.43
N GLY A 210 -11.00 5.33 -4.63
CA GLY A 210 -12.02 5.20 -3.58
C GLY A 210 -12.06 3.82 -2.91
N LEU A 211 -11.94 2.75 -3.68
CA LEU A 211 -11.92 1.38 -3.16
C LEU A 211 -10.63 1.03 -2.39
N PHE A 212 -9.53 1.77 -2.62
CA PHE A 212 -8.22 1.51 -2.02
C PHE A 212 -7.83 2.50 -0.91
N ILE A 213 -8.60 3.58 -0.68
CA ILE A 213 -8.32 4.57 0.36
C ILE A 213 -8.17 3.90 1.73
N TYR A 214 -9.11 3.04 2.11
CA TYR A 214 -9.07 2.39 3.42
C TYR A 214 -7.80 1.57 3.60
N THR A 215 -7.46 0.74 2.61
CA THR A 215 -6.26 -0.10 2.63
C THR A 215 -4.98 0.74 2.67
N THR A 216 -4.90 1.82 1.89
CA THR A 216 -3.71 2.69 1.87
C THR A 216 -3.51 3.40 3.21
N PHE A 217 -4.55 4.03 3.78
CA PHE A 217 -4.39 4.87 4.97
C PHE A 217 -4.39 4.10 6.29
N PHE A 218 -5.12 3.00 6.39
CA PHE A 218 -5.30 2.29 7.66
C PHE A 218 -4.53 0.96 7.75
N GLN A 219 -4.02 0.44 6.63
CA GLN A 219 -3.21 -0.79 6.63
C GLN A 219 -1.77 -0.51 6.19
N MET A 220 -1.58 0.11 5.02
CA MET A 220 -0.23 0.29 4.46
C MET A 220 0.57 1.40 5.13
N LEU A 221 0.00 2.60 5.22
CA LEU A 221 0.71 3.76 5.74
C LEU A 221 1.18 3.57 7.19
N PRO A 222 0.37 3.02 8.12
CA PRO A 222 0.83 2.76 9.48
C PRO A 222 1.99 1.76 9.54
N TYR A 223 1.94 0.70 8.72
CA TYR A 223 3.04 -0.27 8.65
C TYR A 223 4.30 0.34 8.05
N ALA A 224 4.18 1.13 6.97
CA ALA A 224 5.32 1.80 6.34
C ALA A 224 6.00 2.81 7.29
N LEU A 225 5.23 3.44 8.19
CA LEU A 225 5.73 4.36 9.20
C LEU A 225 6.20 3.66 10.49
N SER A 226 5.93 2.36 10.65
CA SER A 226 6.32 1.63 11.85
C SER A 226 7.82 1.38 11.85
N SER A 227 8.49 1.76 12.95
CA SER A 227 9.88 1.38 13.20
C SER A 227 10.03 -0.09 13.56
N ASN A 228 8.96 -0.71 14.07
CA ASN A 228 8.92 -2.12 14.42
C ASN A 228 8.06 -2.87 13.38
N LYS A 229 8.71 -3.71 12.58
CA LYS A 229 8.05 -4.50 11.52
C LYS A 229 7.76 -5.93 12.01
N GLU A 230 7.41 -6.13 13.28
CA GLU A 230 7.05 -7.44 13.87
C GLU A 230 6.02 -8.21 13.04
N SER A 231 4.98 -7.55 12.51
CA SER A 231 3.98 -8.20 11.65
C SER A 231 4.55 -8.84 10.38
N SER A 232 5.76 -8.45 9.95
CA SER A 232 6.45 -9.09 8.81
C SER A 232 6.93 -10.51 9.09
N GLN A 233 6.96 -10.92 10.37
CA GLN A 233 7.28 -12.28 10.77
C GLN A 233 6.13 -13.25 10.46
N ASP A 234 4.88 -12.79 10.53
CA ASP A 234 3.72 -13.56 10.07
C ASP A 234 3.77 -13.73 8.54
N HIS A 235 3.94 -14.98 8.12
CA HIS A 235 4.00 -15.36 6.71
C HIS A 235 2.66 -15.16 5.97
N VAL A 236 1.52 -15.28 6.65
CA VAL A 236 0.19 -15.04 6.08
C VAL A 236 -0.01 -13.54 5.87
N TRP A 237 0.27 -12.73 6.90
CA TRP A 237 0.18 -11.28 6.82
C TRP A 237 1.13 -10.72 5.77
N SER A 238 2.41 -11.11 5.79
CA SER A 238 3.42 -10.62 4.84
C SER A 238 3.08 -11.01 3.40
N THR A 239 2.57 -12.23 3.18
CA THR A 239 2.10 -12.64 1.84
C THR A 239 0.94 -11.77 1.37
N ARG A 240 -0.05 -11.51 2.23
CA ARG A 240 -1.18 -10.62 1.89
C ARG A 240 -0.70 -9.20 1.60
N TYR A 241 0.18 -8.68 2.45
CA TYR A 241 0.69 -7.32 2.38
C TYR A 241 1.50 -7.08 1.10
N ILE A 242 2.54 -7.87 0.84
CA ILE A 242 3.42 -7.68 -0.32
C ILE A 242 2.62 -7.80 -1.62
N ASN A 243 1.73 -8.79 -1.73
CA ASN A 243 0.87 -8.94 -2.90
C ASN A 243 -0.08 -7.78 -3.12
N LEU A 244 -0.67 -7.26 -2.04
CA LEU A 244 -1.53 -6.07 -2.10
C LEU A 244 -0.73 -4.85 -2.56
N VAL A 245 0.43 -4.58 -1.96
CA VAL A 245 1.27 -3.43 -2.32
C VAL A 245 1.74 -3.54 -3.77
N ARG A 246 2.20 -4.72 -4.22
CA ARG A 246 2.57 -5.00 -5.62
C ARG A 246 1.44 -4.73 -6.62
N THR A 247 0.19 -4.76 -6.18
CA THR A 247 -0.99 -4.44 -7.01
C THR A 247 -1.29 -2.93 -7.06
N LEU A 248 -0.94 -2.17 -6.03
CA LEU A 248 -1.24 -0.73 -5.97
C LEU A 248 -0.08 0.14 -6.50
N VAL A 249 1.14 -0.37 -6.45
CA VAL A 249 2.30 0.34 -6.99
C VAL A 249 2.35 0.34 -8.50
N ILE A 250 3.04 1.32 -9.08
CA ILE A 250 3.34 1.37 -10.51
C ILE A 250 4.45 0.36 -10.81
N SER A 251 4.06 -0.82 -11.26
CA SER A 251 4.97 -1.96 -11.47
C SER A 251 5.46 -2.10 -12.91
N SER A 252 4.81 -1.44 -13.86
CA SER A 252 5.15 -1.49 -15.28
C SER A 252 4.82 -0.18 -16.00
N SER A 253 5.29 -0.05 -17.24
CA SER A 253 5.04 1.14 -18.06
C SER A 253 3.59 1.19 -18.53
N ILE A 254 2.97 0.02 -18.70
CA ILE A 254 1.53 -0.11 -18.96
C ILE A 254 0.75 0.37 -17.74
N ASP A 255 1.15 -0.06 -16.53
CA ASP A 255 0.48 0.35 -15.31
C ASP A 255 0.61 1.87 -15.08
N TYR A 256 1.79 2.43 -15.36
CA TYR A 256 2.01 3.88 -15.32
C TYR A 256 0.97 4.63 -16.18
N VAL A 257 0.78 4.19 -17.43
CA VAL A 257 -0.21 4.79 -18.33
C VAL A 257 -1.63 4.61 -17.78
N CYS A 258 -1.97 3.40 -17.31
CA CYS A 258 -3.29 3.11 -16.76
C CYS A 258 -3.61 4.01 -15.55
N GLN A 259 -2.68 4.16 -14.60
CA GLN A 259 -2.86 5.03 -13.44
C GLN A 259 -3.05 6.49 -13.83
N VAL A 260 -2.20 7.01 -14.72
CA VAL A 260 -2.34 8.38 -15.22
C VAL A 260 -3.69 8.59 -15.91
N CYS A 261 -4.10 7.64 -16.77
CA CYS A 261 -5.39 7.68 -17.46
C CYS A 261 -6.57 7.69 -16.48
N MET A 262 -6.59 6.81 -15.47
CA MET A 262 -7.68 6.73 -14.49
C MET A 262 -7.81 8.00 -13.65
N HIS A 263 -6.70 8.57 -13.17
CA HIS A 263 -6.74 9.79 -12.38
C HIS A 263 -7.10 11.03 -13.22
N LEU A 264 -6.57 11.12 -14.44
CA LEU A 264 -6.95 12.19 -15.38
C LEU A 264 -8.45 12.10 -15.74
N GLY A 265 -8.97 10.89 -15.93
CA GLY A 265 -10.39 10.65 -16.21
C GLY A 265 -11.28 11.11 -15.07
N THR A 266 -10.89 10.76 -13.85
CA THR A 266 -11.58 11.23 -12.64
C THR A 266 -11.57 12.76 -12.53
N PHE A 267 -10.46 13.42 -12.86
CA PHE A 267 -10.40 14.89 -12.91
C PHE A 267 -11.37 15.48 -13.94
N ILE A 268 -11.41 14.91 -15.15
CA ILE A 268 -12.31 15.36 -16.23
C ILE A 268 -13.79 15.16 -15.83
N ALA A 269 -14.14 13.99 -15.30
CA ALA A 269 -15.50 13.70 -14.83
C ALA A 269 -15.95 14.71 -13.76
N LEU A 270 -15.08 15.02 -12.81
CA LEU A 270 -15.36 15.98 -11.75
C LEU A 270 -15.52 17.42 -12.27
N ARG A 271 -14.72 17.83 -13.27
CA ARG A 271 -14.91 19.11 -13.96
C ARG A 271 -16.23 19.18 -14.73
N ARG A 272 -16.67 18.08 -15.35
CA ARG A 272 -17.99 18.01 -15.99
C ARG A 272 -19.12 18.21 -14.98
N VAL A 273 -19.05 17.57 -13.80
CA VAL A 273 -20.01 17.78 -12.71
C VAL A 273 -20.09 19.26 -12.30
N VAL A 274 -18.94 19.89 -12.08
CA VAL A 274 -18.85 21.33 -11.71
C VAL A 274 -19.48 22.22 -12.78
N HIS A 275 -19.22 21.93 -14.05
CA HIS A 275 -19.79 22.67 -15.16
C HIS A 275 -21.31 22.47 -15.31
N SER A 276 -21.83 21.24 -15.12
CA SER A 276 -23.27 20.97 -15.07
C SER A 276 -23.95 21.73 -13.91
N LEU A 277 -23.32 21.80 -12.73
CA LEU A 277 -23.80 22.60 -11.59
C LEU A 277 -23.84 24.10 -11.91
N GLN A 278 -22.82 24.63 -12.59
CA GLN A 278 -22.78 26.03 -13.02
C GLN A 278 -23.89 26.35 -14.03
N ARG A 279 -24.13 25.47 -15.01
CA ARG A 279 -25.22 25.61 -16.00
C ARG A 279 -26.61 25.57 -15.33
N LEU A 280 -26.81 24.70 -14.34
CA LEU A 280 -28.05 24.68 -13.57
C LEU A 280 -28.28 25.96 -12.77
N LYS A 281 -27.20 26.57 -12.24
CA LYS A 281 -27.26 27.88 -11.55
C LYS A 281 -27.54 29.03 -12.51
N SER A 282 -26.97 29.02 -13.72
CA SER A 282 -27.13 30.09 -14.73
C SER A 282 -28.41 29.99 -15.56
N SER A 283 -28.96 28.80 -15.77
CA SER A 283 -30.25 28.58 -16.45
C SER A 283 -31.43 29.25 -15.74
N THR A 284 -31.24 29.69 -14.51
CA THR A 284 -32.19 30.54 -13.75
C THR A 284 -32.13 32.03 -14.12
N ARG A 285 -31.27 32.47 -15.06
CA ARG A 285 -31.06 33.89 -15.42
C ARG A 285 -31.18 34.26 -16.90
N VAL A 286 -31.55 33.35 -17.81
CA VAL A 286 -31.69 33.68 -19.25
C VAL A 286 -33.00 33.15 -19.81
N THR A 287 -33.85 34.09 -20.25
CA THR A 287 -35.06 33.87 -21.04
C THR A 287 -34.72 33.34 -22.43
N ALA A 288 -35.64 32.52 -22.94
CA ALA A 288 -35.71 31.91 -24.26
C ALA A 288 -35.09 32.72 -25.42
N SER A 289 -33.82 32.45 -25.77
CA SER A 289 -33.29 32.79 -27.11
C SER A 289 -32.09 31.94 -27.56
N THR A 290 -31.50 31.13 -26.69
CA THR A 290 -30.32 30.29 -27.03
C THR A 290 -30.67 28.82 -27.32
N ILE A 291 -31.95 28.44 -27.24
CA ILE A 291 -32.41 27.05 -27.41
C ILE A 291 -32.33 26.58 -28.88
N ASN A 292 -32.36 27.50 -29.84
CA ASN A 292 -32.32 27.15 -31.27
C ASN A 292 -30.91 26.89 -31.83
N ARG A 293 -29.83 27.19 -31.09
CA ARG A 293 -28.45 26.96 -31.56
C ARG A 293 -27.84 25.64 -31.11
N SER A 294 -28.37 25.00 -30.07
CA SER A 294 -27.90 23.70 -29.59
C SER A 294 -28.67 22.52 -30.17
N LEU A 295 -29.91 22.74 -30.64
CA LEU A 295 -30.73 21.68 -31.24
C LEU A 295 -30.37 21.40 -32.71
N SER A 296 -29.75 22.36 -33.42
CA SER A 296 -29.32 22.21 -34.81
C SER A 296 -27.96 21.52 -34.99
N PHE A 297 -27.15 21.37 -33.93
CA PHE A 297 -25.85 20.70 -34.01
C PHE A 297 -25.94 19.17 -33.84
N VAL A 298 -27.01 18.66 -33.20
CA VAL A 298 -27.15 17.23 -32.88
C VAL A 298 -28.01 16.46 -33.92
N LEU A 299 -28.58 17.15 -34.90
CA LEU A 299 -29.38 16.51 -35.96
C LEU A 299 -28.61 16.15 -37.24
N SER A 300 -27.28 16.31 -37.31
CA SER A 300 -26.55 16.10 -38.58
C SER A 300 -25.12 15.58 -38.46
N ASN A 301 -24.88 14.50 -37.72
CA ASN A 301 -23.71 13.67 -38.02
C ASN A 301 -23.97 12.19 -37.74
N GLN A 302 -24.36 11.48 -38.80
CA GLN A 302 -24.53 10.03 -38.78
C GLN A 302 -23.28 9.30 -38.28
N SER A 303 -22.10 9.88 -38.50
CA SER A 303 -20.81 9.43 -37.98
C SER A 303 -20.75 9.37 -36.45
N ILE A 304 -21.10 10.46 -35.76
CA ILE A 304 -21.07 10.53 -34.28
C ILE A 304 -22.01 9.50 -33.66
N ARG A 305 -23.23 9.38 -34.20
CA ARG A 305 -24.20 8.37 -33.73
C ARG A 305 -23.67 6.95 -33.96
N ARG A 306 -23.03 6.68 -35.10
CA ARG A 306 -22.39 5.38 -35.36
C ARG A 306 -21.27 5.11 -34.35
N THR A 307 -20.40 6.07 -34.07
CA THR A 307 -19.30 5.91 -33.10
C THR A 307 -19.84 5.61 -31.69
N LEU A 308 -20.87 6.31 -31.23
CA LEU A 308 -21.48 6.07 -29.92
C LEU A 308 -22.13 4.69 -29.81
N VAL A 309 -22.78 4.22 -30.89
CA VAL A 309 -23.36 2.87 -30.95
C VAL A 309 -22.26 1.81 -30.92
N ILE A 310 -21.20 1.99 -31.71
CA ILE A 310 -20.03 1.09 -31.69
C ILE A 310 -19.42 1.03 -30.29
N ASN A 311 -19.21 2.17 -29.63
CA ASN A 311 -18.69 2.23 -28.26
C ASN A 311 -19.58 1.44 -27.28
N SER A 312 -20.89 1.56 -27.42
CA SER A 312 -21.85 0.84 -26.56
C SER A 312 -21.79 -0.66 -26.77
N ILE A 313 -21.74 -1.11 -28.03
CA ILE A 313 -21.62 -2.53 -28.35
C ILE A 313 -20.31 -3.09 -27.80
N LEU A 314 -19.19 -2.40 -27.99
CA LEU A 314 -17.89 -2.83 -27.51
C LEU A 314 -17.86 -2.96 -25.99
N ASN A 315 -18.27 -1.92 -25.26
CA ASN A 315 -18.24 -1.94 -23.80
C ASN A 315 -19.23 -2.94 -23.19
N LEU A 316 -20.44 -3.09 -23.76
CA LEU A 316 -21.41 -4.07 -23.27
C LEU A 316 -20.94 -5.49 -23.53
N THR A 317 -20.35 -5.75 -24.71
CA THR A 317 -19.73 -7.04 -25.03
C THR A 317 -18.58 -7.33 -24.06
N TRP A 318 -17.74 -6.34 -23.79
CA TRP A 318 -16.64 -6.47 -22.84
C TRP A 318 -17.12 -6.71 -21.40
N ALA A 319 -18.17 -6.03 -20.94
CA ALA A 319 -18.78 -6.26 -19.64
C ALA A 319 -19.30 -7.70 -19.51
N CYS A 320 -19.92 -8.25 -20.55
CA CYS A 320 -20.33 -9.65 -20.58
C CYS A 320 -19.13 -10.61 -20.51
N ILE A 321 -18.08 -10.35 -21.31
CA ILE A 321 -16.85 -11.15 -21.29
C ILE A 321 -16.21 -11.13 -19.90
N LEU A 322 -16.01 -9.96 -19.30
CA LEU A 322 -15.46 -9.82 -17.95
C LEU A 322 -16.32 -10.51 -16.89
N THR A 323 -17.64 -10.47 -17.03
CA THR A 323 -18.55 -11.19 -16.12
C THR A 323 -18.32 -12.69 -16.20
N VAL A 324 -18.26 -13.27 -17.40
CA VAL A 324 -17.98 -14.70 -17.59
C VAL A 324 -16.61 -15.06 -17.05
N LEU A 325 -15.58 -14.26 -17.34
CA LEU A 325 -14.22 -14.47 -16.86
C LEU A 325 -14.13 -14.42 -15.33
N LEU A 326 -14.80 -13.45 -14.69
CA LEU A 326 -14.83 -13.33 -13.23
C LEU A 326 -15.52 -14.53 -12.59
N VAL A 327 -16.69 -14.93 -13.09
CA VAL A 327 -17.41 -16.11 -12.61
C VAL A 327 -16.55 -17.36 -12.76
N ARG A 328 -15.88 -17.53 -13.90
CA ARG A 328 -14.96 -18.63 -14.17
C ARG A 328 -13.80 -18.66 -13.17
N ALA A 329 -13.20 -17.50 -12.89
CA ALA A 329 -12.07 -17.35 -11.97
C ALA A 329 -12.44 -17.55 -10.49
N VAL A 330 -13.71 -17.36 -10.10
CA VAL A 330 -14.15 -17.52 -8.71
C VAL A 330 -14.78 -18.90 -8.46
N ALA A 331 -15.61 -19.39 -9.37
CA ALA A 331 -16.47 -20.55 -9.12
C ALA A 331 -15.99 -21.87 -9.76
N PHE A 332 -15.18 -21.83 -10.83
CA PHE A 332 -14.89 -22.99 -11.66
C PHE A 332 -13.41 -23.40 -11.67
N ARG A 333 -12.67 -23.10 -10.60
CA ARG A 333 -11.24 -23.42 -10.49
C ARG A 333 -11.00 -24.79 -9.85
N LYS A 334 -9.85 -25.38 -10.14
CA LYS A 334 -9.37 -26.58 -9.45
C LYS A 334 -9.07 -26.23 -7.98
N PRO A 335 -9.47 -27.08 -7.01
CA PRO A 335 -9.15 -26.86 -5.62
C PRO A 335 -7.63 -26.91 -5.40
N CYS A 336 -7.14 -26.04 -4.54
CA CYS A 336 -5.75 -26.08 -4.10
C CYS A 336 -5.55 -27.09 -2.96
N PRO A 337 -4.34 -27.65 -2.79
CA PRO A 337 -4.00 -28.49 -1.65
C PRO A 337 -4.13 -27.76 -0.32
N ARG A 338 -4.26 -28.50 0.79
CA ARG A 338 -4.43 -27.93 2.15
C ARG A 338 -3.22 -27.13 2.63
N TYR A 339 -2.02 -27.48 2.17
CA TYR A 339 -0.78 -26.76 2.45
C TYR A 339 -0.64 -25.46 1.60
N CYS A 340 -1.71 -25.05 0.92
CA CYS A 340 -1.81 -23.78 0.21
C CYS A 340 -2.88 -22.88 0.86
N PRO A 341 -2.61 -22.25 2.02
CA PRO A 341 -3.58 -21.42 2.74
C PRO A 341 -3.95 -20.12 2.02
N LEU A 342 -3.08 -19.59 1.15
CA LEU A 342 -3.33 -18.35 0.39
C LEU A 342 -3.20 -18.59 -1.12
N ILE A 343 -4.21 -18.15 -1.86
CA ILE A 343 -4.40 -18.47 -3.28
C ILE A 343 -4.68 -17.18 -4.05
N VAL A 344 -4.05 -17.02 -5.21
CA VAL A 344 -4.37 -15.96 -6.20
C VAL A 344 -5.24 -16.53 -7.31
N ARG A 345 -6.00 -15.66 -8.00
CA ARG A 345 -7.05 -16.07 -8.95
C ARG A 345 -6.87 -15.49 -10.35
N PRO A 346 -5.77 -15.83 -11.06
CA PRO A 346 -5.54 -15.39 -12.43
C PRO A 346 -6.77 -15.63 -13.30
N ILE A 347 -7.23 -14.61 -14.01
CA ILE A 347 -8.54 -14.68 -14.68
C ILE A 347 -8.54 -15.65 -15.88
N PHE A 348 -7.36 -15.99 -16.39
CA PHE A 348 -7.17 -16.87 -17.54
C PHE A 348 -6.74 -18.30 -17.17
N ASP A 349 -6.43 -18.57 -15.90
CA ASP A 349 -5.93 -19.87 -15.43
C ASP A 349 -6.84 -20.48 -14.36
N LEU A 350 -7.33 -21.71 -14.64
CA LEU A 350 -8.18 -22.46 -13.73
C LEU A 350 -7.43 -23.41 -12.80
N GLY A 351 -6.11 -23.57 -13.00
CA GLY A 351 -5.25 -24.31 -12.10
C GLY A 351 -5.15 -23.66 -10.73
N CYS A 352 -4.70 -24.43 -9.74
CA CYS A 352 -4.31 -23.86 -8.45
C CYS A 352 -3.14 -22.91 -8.64
N ASN A 353 -3.21 -21.72 -8.02
CA ASN A 353 -2.11 -20.77 -7.99
C ASN A 353 -1.91 -20.31 -6.56
N CYS A 354 -0.98 -20.96 -5.88
CA CYS A 354 -0.66 -20.71 -4.50
C CYS A 354 0.23 -19.48 -4.36
N ALA A 355 -0.12 -18.59 -3.44
CA ALA A 355 0.73 -17.46 -3.06
C ALA A 355 1.61 -17.79 -1.85
N TYR A 356 1.13 -18.64 -0.94
CA TYR A 356 1.89 -19.08 0.23
C TYR A 356 1.81 -20.60 0.34
N VAL A 357 2.94 -21.27 0.10
CA VAL A 357 3.07 -22.72 0.22
C VAL A 357 3.65 -23.01 1.62
N ALA A 358 2.84 -23.65 2.46
CA ALA A 358 3.13 -23.94 3.86
C ALA A 358 3.12 -25.45 4.09
N ILE A 359 4.26 -26.10 3.88
CA ILE A 359 4.43 -27.54 3.99
C ILE A 359 4.94 -27.88 5.38
N ASN A 360 4.20 -28.70 6.12
CA ASN A 360 4.67 -29.35 7.33
C ASN A 360 4.64 -30.86 7.10
N CYS A 361 5.81 -31.47 6.87
CA CYS A 361 5.90 -32.87 6.45
C CYS A 361 5.40 -33.84 7.54
N HIS A 362 5.60 -33.50 8.82
CA HIS A 362 5.05 -34.26 9.94
C HIS A 362 3.52 -34.30 9.94
N ILE A 363 2.86 -33.14 9.76
CA ILE A 363 1.39 -33.05 9.70
C ILE A 363 0.84 -33.76 8.46
N LEU A 364 1.57 -33.70 7.34
CA LEU A 364 1.19 -34.33 6.08
C LEU A 364 1.56 -35.82 6.01
N ALA A 365 2.26 -36.37 7.01
CA ALA A 365 2.76 -37.74 7.05
C ALA A 365 3.59 -38.11 5.81
N ILE A 366 4.51 -37.24 5.43
CA ILE A 366 5.49 -37.42 4.35
C ILE A 366 6.89 -37.07 4.85
N ASP A 367 7.92 -37.43 4.09
CA ASP A 367 9.30 -37.10 4.44
C ASP A 367 9.84 -35.89 3.63
N THR A 368 9.69 -35.94 2.30
CA THR A 368 10.27 -34.95 1.38
C THR A 368 9.23 -33.98 0.79
N PRO A 369 9.53 -32.66 0.70
CA PRO A 369 8.57 -31.65 0.29
C PRO A 369 8.52 -31.33 -1.21
N GLU A 370 9.54 -31.68 -2.01
CA GLU A 370 9.73 -31.11 -3.35
C GLU A 370 8.60 -31.44 -4.33
N ALA A 371 8.08 -32.67 -4.30
CA ALA A 371 6.98 -33.08 -5.16
C ALA A 371 5.70 -32.26 -4.92
N LEU A 372 5.51 -31.72 -3.70
CA LEU A 372 4.36 -30.88 -3.36
C LEU A 372 4.44 -29.46 -3.91
N MET A 373 5.64 -29.02 -4.33
CA MET A 373 5.90 -27.69 -4.91
C MET A 373 5.89 -27.70 -6.44
N ASP A 374 5.50 -28.82 -7.05
CA ASP A 374 5.40 -28.94 -8.51
C ASP A 374 4.41 -27.90 -9.08
N PRO A 375 4.76 -27.18 -10.16
CA PRO A 375 3.89 -26.17 -10.77
C PRO A 375 2.50 -26.68 -11.18
N SER A 376 2.35 -27.98 -11.46
CA SER A 376 1.05 -28.57 -11.77
C SER A 376 0.10 -28.65 -10.56
N LEU A 377 0.66 -28.68 -9.34
CA LEU A 377 -0.09 -28.75 -8.08
C LEU A 377 -0.36 -27.38 -7.48
N VAL A 378 0.65 -26.50 -7.46
CA VAL A 378 0.59 -25.20 -6.76
C VAL A 378 0.69 -23.99 -7.68
N GLY A 379 0.89 -24.17 -8.98
CA GLY A 379 1.16 -23.08 -9.91
C GLY A 379 2.56 -22.50 -9.75
N THR A 380 2.81 -21.33 -10.35
CA THR A 380 4.13 -20.66 -10.38
C THR A 380 4.16 -19.32 -9.63
N ARG A 381 3.06 -18.96 -8.97
CA ARG A 381 2.85 -17.64 -8.36
C ARG A 381 3.21 -17.58 -6.86
N ALA A 382 3.90 -18.60 -6.34
CA ALA A 382 4.28 -18.64 -4.94
C ALA A 382 5.18 -17.46 -4.60
N LEU A 383 4.83 -16.76 -3.52
CA LEU A 383 5.60 -15.65 -2.95
C LEU A 383 6.45 -16.14 -1.78
N VAL A 384 5.92 -17.06 -0.97
CA VAL A 384 6.58 -17.58 0.22
C VAL A 384 6.54 -19.10 0.21
N PHE A 385 7.69 -19.71 0.45
CA PHE A 385 7.82 -21.11 0.81
C PHE A 385 8.16 -21.23 2.29
N GLN A 386 7.33 -21.95 3.04
CA GLN A 386 7.61 -22.40 4.39
C GLN A 386 7.62 -23.93 4.39
N ILE A 387 8.77 -24.50 4.78
CA ILE A 387 9.00 -25.94 4.88
C ILE A 387 9.32 -26.23 6.34
N ALA A 388 8.50 -27.05 6.99
CA ALA A 388 8.65 -27.38 8.39
C ALA A 388 8.69 -28.90 8.59
N ARG A 389 9.57 -29.37 9.48
CA ARG A 389 9.61 -30.77 9.94
C ARG A 389 9.74 -31.80 8.82
N CYS A 390 10.56 -31.48 7.82
CA CYS A 390 10.83 -32.32 6.64
C CYS A 390 12.24 -32.90 6.69
N ASP A 391 12.44 -34.05 6.03
CA ASP A 391 13.73 -34.63 5.72
C ASP A 391 14.32 -33.91 4.49
N LEU A 392 15.22 -32.95 4.73
CA LEU A 392 15.79 -32.06 3.73
C LEU A 392 17.29 -31.81 3.99
N PRO A 393 18.16 -32.84 3.95
CA PRO A 393 19.55 -32.72 4.35
C PRO A 393 20.38 -31.84 3.41
N LEU A 394 20.01 -31.80 2.12
CA LEU A 394 20.69 -31.04 1.06
C LEU A 394 19.97 -29.75 0.65
N GLY A 395 18.89 -29.40 1.34
CA GLY A 395 18.06 -28.25 0.99
C GLY A 395 17.22 -28.46 -0.29
N LEU A 396 16.58 -27.40 -0.74
CA LEU A 396 15.74 -27.44 -1.95
C LEU A 396 16.58 -27.38 -3.23
N ASN A 397 16.20 -28.18 -4.22
CA ASN A 397 16.81 -28.17 -5.53
C ASN A 397 16.49 -26.90 -6.33
N THR A 398 17.45 -26.42 -7.13
CA THR A 398 17.27 -25.30 -8.07
C THR A 398 16.07 -25.51 -9.00
N SER A 399 15.87 -26.74 -9.50
CA SER A 399 14.76 -27.08 -10.40
C SER A 399 13.39 -26.96 -9.74
N THR A 400 13.29 -27.19 -8.43
CA THR A 400 12.04 -27.04 -7.66
C THR A 400 11.71 -25.56 -7.45
N MET A 401 12.72 -24.71 -7.24
CA MET A 401 12.54 -23.29 -6.96
C MET A 401 12.37 -22.45 -8.23
N ALA A 402 13.11 -22.75 -9.30
CA ALA A 402 13.18 -21.94 -10.52
C ALA A 402 11.84 -21.62 -11.20
N PRO A 403 10.82 -22.51 -11.22
CA PRO A 403 9.52 -22.20 -11.81
C PRO A 403 8.74 -21.07 -11.10
N HIS A 404 9.07 -20.76 -9.84
CA HIS A 404 8.33 -19.82 -9.02
C HIS A 404 8.90 -18.41 -9.13
N THR A 405 8.51 -17.70 -10.19
CA THR A 405 9.07 -16.39 -10.55
C THR A 405 8.70 -15.26 -9.58
N ASN A 406 7.74 -15.51 -8.68
CA ASN A 406 7.32 -14.58 -7.63
C ASN A 406 7.97 -14.84 -6.28
N LEU A 407 8.77 -15.91 -6.15
CA LEU A 407 9.27 -16.40 -4.86
C LEU A 407 10.20 -15.37 -4.22
N TYR A 408 9.76 -14.83 -3.10
CA TYR A 408 10.42 -13.76 -2.34
C TYR A 408 11.16 -14.29 -1.11
N LYS A 409 10.51 -15.17 -0.35
CA LYS A 409 11.03 -15.71 0.91
C LYS A 409 11.02 -17.23 0.90
N ILE A 410 12.12 -17.84 1.34
CA ILE A 410 12.21 -19.27 1.63
C ILE A 410 12.51 -19.44 3.11
N ALA A 411 11.70 -20.23 3.79
CA ALA A 411 11.79 -20.51 5.21
C ALA A 411 11.85 -22.03 5.43
N ILE A 412 12.89 -22.50 6.13
CA ILE A 412 13.10 -23.92 6.47
C ILE A 412 13.21 -24.03 7.99
N PHE A 413 12.29 -24.75 8.62
CA PHE A 413 12.16 -24.86 10.07
C PHE A 413 12.17 -26.32 10.53
N PHE A 414 12.88 -26.61 11.63
CA PHE A 414 12.86 -27.93 12.28
C PHE A 414 13.16 -29.09 11.32
N ALA A 415 14.09 -28.88 10.39
CA ALA A 415 14.50 -29.86 9.38
C ALA A 415 15.91 -30.38 9.67
N ASN A 416 16.30 -31.50 9.07
CA ASN A 416 17.65 -32.07 9.20
C ASN A 416 18.65 -31.48 8.18
N LEU A 417 18.50 -30.21 7.81
CA LEU A 417 19.36 -29.51 6.85
C LEU A 417 20.81 -29.41 7.38
N THR A 418 21.74 -30.04 6.66
CA THR A 418 23.18 -30.01 6.98
C THR A 418 23.99 -29.26 5.92
N GLN A 419 23.53 -29.26 4.67
CA GLN A 419 24.13 -28.55 3.55
C GLN A 419 23.01 -27.99 2.65
N TRP A 420 23.28 -26.90 1.94
CA TRP A 420 22.39 -26.46 0.87
C TRP A 420 23.18 -25.83 -0.26
N ASP A 421 23.27 -26.58 -1.36
CA ASP A 421 24.00 -26.18 -2.56
C ASP A 421 23.04 -26.11 -3.75
N ALA A 422 22.57 -24.90 -4.04
CA ALA A 422 21.60 -24.62 -5.08
C ALA A 422 21.74 -23.16 -5.56
N THR A 423 21.03 -22.81 -6.63
CA THR A 423 20.92 -21.43 -7.12
C THR A 423 19.54 -20.89 -6.76
N LEU A 424 19.51 -19.80 -6.01
CA LEU A 424 18.26 -19.12 -5.68
C LEU A 424 17.69 -18.42 -6.93
N PRO A 425 16.36 -18.44 -7.14
CA PRO A 425 15.72 -17.58 -8.12
C PRO A 425 16.05 -16.10 -7.88
N PRO A 426 16.18 -15.27 -8.93
CA PRO A 426 16.51 -13.85 -8.78
C PRO A 426 15.50 -13.04 -7.94
N SER A 427 14.27 -13.54 -7.80
CA SER A 427 13.22 -12.91 -7.00
C SER A 427 13.37 -13.13 -5.48
N VAL A 428 14.23 -14.07 -5.05
CA VAL A 428 14.40 -14.42 -3.64
C VAL A 428 15.25 -13.37 -2.96
N HIS A 429 14.67 -12.66 -2.00
CA HIS A 429 15.35 -11.60 -1.26
C HIS A 429 15.53 -11.92 0.23
N ALA A 430 14.89 -12.99 0.72
CA ALA A 430 14.91 -13.38 2.12
C ALA A 430 15.04 -14.91 2.29
N VAL A 431 15.95 -15.34 3.17
CA VAL A 431 16.08 -16.75 3.59
C VAL A 431 16.07 -16.84 5.11
N ALA A 432 15.26 -17.75 5.64
CA ALA A 432 15.22 -18.09 7.05
C ALA A 432 15.46 -19.60 7.25
N ILE A 433 16.45 -19.97 8.06
CA ILE A 433 16.76 -21.35 8.43
C ILE A 433 16.75 -21.43 9.94
N ARG A 434 15.90 -22.28 10.52
CA ARG A 434 15.72 -22.38 11.97
C ARG A 434 15.71 -23.83 12.44
N TYR A 435 16.36 -24.10 13.56
CA TYR A 435 16.38 -25.42 14.21
C TYR A 435 16.83 -26.53 13.27
N THR A 436 18.00 -26.37 12.66
CA THR A 436 18.61 -27.39 11.79
C THR A 436 20.04 -27.70 12.23
N PRO A 437 20.58 -28.91 11.98
CA PRO A 437 21.95 -29.29 12.33
C PRO A 437 23.01 -28.69 11.38
N LEU A 438 22.79 -27.46 10.93
CA LEU A 438 23.64 -26.76 9.98
C LEU A 438 24.87 -26.20 10.72
N ALA A 439 26.04 -26.74 10.39
CA ALA A 439 27.30 -26.39 11.07
C ALA A 439 28.10 -25.26 10.41
N VAL A 440 27.74 -24.86 9.19
CA VAL A 440 28.37 -23.77 8.43
C VAL A 440 27.33 -23.04 7.60
N LEU A 441 27.58 -21.78 7.24
CA LEU A 441 26.71 -21.06 6.31
C LEU A 441 26.69 -21.78 4.94
N PRO A 442 25.52 -22.06 4.36
CA PRO A 442 25.44 -22.85 3.14
C PRO A 442 25.81 -22.02 1.90
N THR A 443 26.28 -22.70 0.85
CA THR A 443 26.76 -22.07 -0.38
C THR A 443 25.67 -21.30 -1.11
N VAL A 444 24.42 -21.79 -1.06
CA VAL A 444 23.23 -21.13 -1.64
C VAL A 444 23.04 -19.67 -1.19
N VAL A 445 23.51 -19.31 0.02
CA VAL A 445 23.47 -17.94 0.54
C VAL A 445 24.85 -17.32 0.68
N THR A 446 25.91 -17.83 0.04
CA THR A 446 27.25 -17.22 0.15
C THR A 446 28.00 -17.09 -1.19
N THR A 447 27.68 -17.88 -2.21
CA THR A 447 28.41 -17.88 -3.49
C THR A 447 27.67 -17.18 -4.63
N ALA A 448 26.44 -17.59 -4.93
CA ALA A 448 25.65 -17.11 -6.08
C ALA A 448 24.30 -16.52 -5.63
N ILE A 449 24.37 -15.44 -4.85
CA ILE A 449 23.18 -14.84 -4.23
C ILE A 449 22.53 -13.76 -5.12
N PRO A 450 21.18 -13.64 -5.12
CA PRO A 450 20.50 -12.56 -5.84
C PRO A 450 20.94 -11.17 -5.39
N THR A 451 21.04 -10.22 -6.33
CA THR A 451 21.60 -8.88 -6.08
C THR A 451 20.90 -8.13 -4.94
N TYR A 452 19.56 -8.22 -4.84
CA TYR A 452 18.75 -7.49 -3.85
C TYR A 452 18.40 -8.33 -2.61
N PHE A 453 19.18 -9.38 -2.35
CA PHE A 453 19.06 -10.17 -1.14
C PHE A 453 19.37 -9.32 0.09
N HIS A 454 18.40 -9.20 1.00
CA HIS A 454 18.46 -8.23 2.09
C HIS A 454 18.18 -8.79 3.50
N PHE A 455 17.70 -10.03 3.61
CA PHE A 455 17.40 -10.66 4.89
C PHE A 455 17.93 -12.09 4.99
N LEU A 456 18.86 -12.30 5.91
CA LEU A 456 19.33 -13.62 6.32
C LEU A 456 18.99 -13.87 7.78
N GLN A 457 18.28 -14.97 8.05
CA GLN A 457 18.06 -15.48 9.39
C GLN A 457 18.56 -16.92 9.49
N ILE A 458 19.49 -17.14 10.42
CA ILE A 458 19.92 -18.45 10.88
C ILE A 458 19.67 -18.50 12.40
N ASP A 459 18.85 -19.44 12.84
CA ASP A 459 18.44 -19.57 14.24
C ASP A 459 18.64 -21.01 14.72
N SER A 460 19.27 -21.18 15.88
CA SER A 460 19.42 -22.49 16.53
C SER A 460 20.09 -23.52 15.60
N CYS A 461 21.18 -23.09 14.95
CA CYS A 461 22.03 -23.88 14.06
C CYS A 461 23.48 -23.79 14.54
N PRO A 462 24.19 -24.89 14.80
CA PRO A 462 25.51 -24.87 15.47
C PRO A 462 26.66 -24.41 14.55
N LEU A 463 26.61 -23.17 14.05
CA LEU A 463 27.60 -22.60 13.11
C LEU A 463 29.01 -22.46 13.73
N GLY A 464 29.09 -22.08 15.01
CA GLY A 464 30.32 -21.85 15.75
C GLY A 464 31.10 -20.59 15.36
N SER A 465 31.29 -20.31 14.06
CA SER A 465 31.97 -19.11 13.57
C SER A 465 31.41 -18.66 12.21
N ILE A 466 31.58 -17.37 11.90
CA ILE A 466 31.21 -16.79 10.60
C ILE A 466 32.49 -16.45 9.84
N PRO A 467 32.69 -16.99 8.62
CA PRO A 467 33.85 -16.65 7.80
C PRO A 467 33.93 -15.13 7.55
N PRO A 468 35.14 -14.54 7.52
CA PRO A 468 35.28 -13.11 7.26
C PRO A 468 34.62 -12.69 5.95
N THR A 469 34.62 -13.53 4.92
CA THR A 469 34.09 -13.24 3.57
C THR A 469 32.60 -13.60 3.40
N ALA A 470 31.91 -14.04 4.45
CA ALA A 470 30.56 -14.61 4.36
C ALA A 470 29.52 -13.71 3.69
N PHE A 471 29.70 -12.38 3.75
CA PHE A 471 28.77 -11.39 3.21
C PHE A 471 29.31 -10.58 2.03
N ASP A 472 30.46 -10.93 1.47
CA ASP A 472 31.12 -10.14 0.42
C ASP A 472 30.26 -10.02 -0.86
N HIS A 473 29.33 -10.95 -1.07
CA HIS A 473 28.39 -10.96 -2.20
C HIS A 473 27.00 -10.38 -1.86
N MET A 474 26.81 -9.75 -0.69
CA MET A 474 25.50 -9.23 -0.23
C MET A 474 25.52 -7.71 0.00
N PRO A 475 25.71 -6.89 -1.05
CA PRO A 475 25.85 -5.44 -0.89
C PRO A 475 24.57 -4.76 -0.35
N TYR A 476 23.42 -5.42 -0.46
CA TYR A 476 22.11 -4.91 -0.04
C TYR A 476 21.57 -5.56 1.25
N ILE A 477 22.41 -6.25 2.02
CA ILE A 477 21.94 -6.85 3.27
C ILE A 477 21.58 -5.80 4.31
N GLU A 478 20.33 -5.88 4.78
CA GLU A 478 19.73 -4.92 5.70
C GLU A 478 19.52 -5.54 7.10
N ARG A 479 19.24 -6.85 7.14
CA ARG A 479 18.96 -7.61 8.37
C ARG A 479 19.75 -8.91 8.40
N VAL A 480 20.49 -9.11 9.49
CA VAL A 480 21.27 -10.33 9.75
C VAL A 480 20.93 -10.86 11.13
N PHE A 481 20.25 -11.99 11.19
CA PHE A 481 19.92 -12.67 12.43
C PHE A 481 20.72 -13.98 12.50
N LEU A 482 21.62 -14.09 13.47
CA LEU A 482 22.42 -15.27 13.77
C LEU A 482 22.20 -15.60 15.25
N THR A 483 21.05 -16.19 15.53
CA THR A 483 20.55 -16.42 16.90
C THR A 483 20.85 -17.84 17.33
N ASN A 484 21.39 -18.03 18.54
CA ASN A 484 21.71 -19.37 19.05
C ASN A 484 22.57 -20.19 18.05
N THR A 485 23.65 -19.56 17.56
CA THR A 485 24.53 -20.15 16.55
C THR A 485 25.90 -20.57 17.09
N SER A 486 26.04 -20.63 18.42
CA SER A 486 27.27 -20.99 19.13
C SER A 486 28.46 -20.07 18.86
N LEU A 487 28.23 -18.80 18.48
CA LEU A 487 29.31 -17.84 18.24
C LEU A 487 30.02 -17.47 19.55
N THR A 488 31.34 -17.59 19.58
CA THR A 488 32.17 -17.18 20.74
C THR A 488 32.84 -15.82 20.54
N THR A 489 32.96 -15.38 19.28
CA THR A 489 33.55 -14.10 18.89
C THR A 489 32.59 -13.31 18.02
N PHE A 490 32.65 -11.98 18.11
CA PHE A 490 31.86 -11.11 17.25
C PHE A 490 32.25 -11.32 15.77
N PRO A 491 31.28 -11.44 14.84
CA PRO A 491 31.57 -11.66 13.43
C PRO A 491 31.97 -10.35 12.73
N ASP A 492 33.28 -10.09 12.60
CA ASP A 492 33.82 -8.88 11.96
C ASP A 492 33.32 -8.64 10.52
N ALA A 493 32.87 -9.70 9.83
CA ALA A 493 32.21 -9.59 8.53
C ALA A 493 30.99 -8.64 8.55
N VAL A 494 30.28 -8.59 9.67
CA VAL A 494 29.10 -7.72 9.88
C VAL A 494 29.50 -6.24 9.90
N ALA A 495 30.72 -5.91 10.33
CA ALA A 495 31.20 -4.53 10.39
C ALA A 495 31.35 -3.89 9.01
N ARG A 496 31.41 -4.69 7.93
CA ARG A 496 31.57 -4.18 6.56
C ARG A 496 30.26 -3.93 5.82
N LEU A 497 29.12 -4.21 6.45
CA LEU A 497 27.79 -4.13 5.82
C LEU A 497 27.27 -2.69 5.83
N PRO A 498 27.17 -2.01 4.66
CA PRO A 498 26.88 -0.58 4.61
C PRO A 498 25.40 -0.26 4.87
N LEU A 499 24.48 -1.18 4.56
CA LEU A 499 23.04 -0.99 4.67
C LEU A 499 22.40 -1.72 5.86
N LEU A 500 23.21 -2.42 6.67
CA LEU A 500 22.71 -3.14 7.83
C LEU A 500 22.03 -2.18 8.81
N TYR A 501 20.76 -2.46 9.13
CA TYR A 501 20.02 -1.69 10.13
C TYR A 501 19.53 -2.50 11.33
N ASP A 502 19.38 -3.82 11.20
CA ASP A 502 18.99 -4.69 12.31
C ASP A 502 19.94 -5.89 12.39
N LEU A 503 20.68 -5.97 13.50
CA LEU A 503 21.55 -7.09 13.83
C LEU A 503 21.00 -7.83 15.04
N ASN A 504 20.84 -9.15 14.92
CA ASN A 504 20.46 -10.00 16.04
C ASN A 504 21.49 -11.12 16.22
N LEU A 505 22.27 -11.06 17.30
CA LEU A 505 23.23 -12.09 17.72
C LEU A 505 22.85 -12.70 19.08
N ARG A 506 21.56 -12.74 19.36
CA ARG A 506 21.00 -13.27 20.61
C ARG A 506 21.41 -14.73 20.87
N ASP A 507 21.49 -15.09 22.15
CA ASP A 507 21.69 -16.46 22.66
C ASP A 507 22.98 -17.12 22.11
N ASN A 508 24.04 -16.33 21.89
CA ASN A 508 25.37 -16.84 21.56
C ASN A 508 26.26 -16.83 22.82
N ASN A 509 27.57 -16.99 22.64
CA ASN A 509 28.55 -17.01 23.72
C ASN A 509 29.53 -15.83 23.62
N LEU A 510 29.05 -14.65 23.20
CA LEU A 510 29.87 -13.46 23.03
C LEU A 510 30.25 -12.88 24.40
N THR A 511 31.55 -12.63 24.62
CA THR A 511 32.05 -11.96 25.84
C THR A 511 32.26 -10.47 25.64
N THR A 512 32.43 -10.03 24.39
CA THR A 512 32.65 -8.62 24.03
C THR A 512 32.06 -8.31 22.65
N VAL A 513 31.75 -7.03 22.43
CA VAL A 513 31.44 -6.47 21.10
C VAL A 513 32.50 -5.39 20.80
N PRO A 514 33.22 -5.46 19.67
CA PRO A 514 34.34 -4.55 19.39
C PRO A 514 33.93 -3.08 19.46
N MET A 515 34.67 -2.29 20.25
CA MET A 515 34.41 -0.85 20.39
C MET A 515 34.48 -0.11 19.04
N THR A 516 35.34 -0.58 18.14
CA THR A 516 35.45 -0.09 16.75
C THR A 516 34.11 -0.15 16.03
N TRP A 517 33.42 -1.30 16.12
CA TRP A 517 32.11 -1.48 15.50
C TRP A 517 31.03 -0.68 16.22
N GLN A 518 31.05 -0.64 17.56
CA GLN A 518 30.12 0.18 18.34
C GLN A 518 30.15 1.65 17.88
N VAL A 519 31.35 2.24 17.76
CA VAL A 519 31.54 3.62 17.27
C VAL A 519 31.15 3.75 15.81
N GLN A 520 31.50 2.78 14.96
CA GLN A 520 31.12 2.79 13.55
C GLN A 520 29.60 2.89 13.38
N THR A 521 28.82 2.20 14.21
CA THR A 521 27.35 2.28 14.13
C THR A 521 26.83 3.70 14.30
N THR A 522 27.53 4.58 15.02
CA THR A 522 27.09 5.97 15.28
C THR A 522 27.12 6.85 14.04
N THR A 523 27.96 6.52 13.05
CA THR A 523 28.01 7.24 11.77
C THR A 523 27.04 6.66 10.74
N ASN A 524 26.54 5.43 10.98
CA ASN A 524 25.52 4.81 10.15
C ASN A 524 24.12 5.40 10.46
N LYS A 525 23.56 6.11 9.48
CA LYS A 525 22.25 6.78 9.59
C LYS A 525 21.06 5.82 9.50
N VAL A 526 21.25 4.65 8.90
CA VAL A 526 20.19 3.65 8.74
C VAL A 526 20.10 2.70 9.94
N PHE A 527 21.17 2.51 10.71
CA PHE A 527 21.19 1.60 11.86
C PHE A 527 20.08 1.87 12.88
N ARG A 528 19.35 0.81 13.28
CA ARG A 528 18.16 0.88 14.16
C ARG A 528 18.19 -0.08 15.34
N SER A 529 18.85 -1.24 15.23
CA SER A 529 18.72 -2.27 16.26
C SER A 529 19.92 -3.18 16.33
N ALA A 530 20.33 -3.49 17.57
CA ALA A 530 21.32 -4.49 17.91
C ALA A 530 20.80 -5.33 19.07
N ARG A 531 20.68 -6.64 18.88
CA ARG A 531 20.25 -7.57 19.93
C ARG A 531 21.39 -8.50 20.31
N PHE A 532 21.84 -8.40 21.55
CA PHE A 532 22.91 -9.19 22.16
C PHE A 532 22.44 -9.93 23.41
N ASN A 533 21.14 -10.04 23.62
CA ASN A 533 20.59 -10.70 24.77
C ASN A 533 20.99 -12.19 24.84
N GLY A 534 21.15 -12.73 26.05
CA GLY A 534 21.54 -14.13 26.27
C GLY A 534 22.99 -14.46 25.93
N ASN A 535 23.90 -13.48 26.00
CA ASN A 535 25.33 -13.67 25.79
C ASN A 535 26.10 -13.64 27.13
N GLN A 536 27.42 -13.53 27.10
CA GLN A 536 28.32 -13.46 28.25
C GLN A 536 28.94 -12.06 28.43
N LEU A 537 28.22 -11.00 28.02
CA LEU A 537 28.70 -9.62 28.13
C LEU A 537 28.68 -9.17 29.60
N GLN A 538 29.85 -8.80 30.13
CA GLN A 538 29.96 -8.27 31.51
C GLN A 538 29.75 -6.75 31.58
N ASP A 539 29.93 -6.05 30.46
CA ASP A 539 29.66 -4.62 30.30
C ASP A 539 28.80 -4.41 29.04
N GLY A 540 28.08 -3.29 29.00
CA GLY A 540 27.17 -2.98 27.91
C GLY A 540 27.86 -2.32 26.70
N THR A 541 27.18 -2.35 25.56
CA THR A 541 27.63 -1.72 24.32
C THR A 541 27.17 -0.25 24.23
N TRP A 542 27.59 0.54 25.22
CA TRP A 542 27.03 1.87 25.50
C TRP A 542 27.22 2.87 24.36
N ALA A 543 28.29 2.76 23.57
CA ALA A 543 28.58 3.71 22.48
C ALA A 543 27.52 3.68 21.37
N MET A 544 26.74 2.58 21.27
CA MET A 544 25.69 2.42 20.27
C MET A 544 24.38 3.09 20.66
N VAL A 545 24.16 3.29 21.97
CA VAL A 545 22.88 3.71 22.55
C VAL A 545 22.56 5.15 22.19
N ARG A 546 21.48 5.35 21.43
CA ARG A 546 21.03 6.68 20.98
C ARG A 546 19.57 6.65 20.54
N GLN A 547 19.00 7.83 20.29
CA GLN A 547 17.63 7.95 19.79
C GLN A 547 17.46 7.21 18.46
N GLY A 548 16.39 6.42 18.37
CA GLY A 548 16.08 5.61 17.19
C GLY A 548 16.92 4.34 17.05
N VAL A 549 17.74 4.00 18.05
CA VAL A 549 18.48 2.74 18.10
C VAL A 549 18.12 1.97 19.37
N LEU A 550 17.66 0.73 19.18
CA LEU A 550 17.43 -0.25 20.24
C LEU A 550 18.68 -1.08 20.45
N VAL A 551 19.12 -1.21 21.69
CA VAL A 551 20.21 -2.11 22.11
C VAL A 551 19.66 -3.06 23.18
N ASP A 552 19.45 -4.32 22.82
CA ASP A 552 18.98 -5.33 23.78
C ASP A 552 20.17 -6.10 24.37
N LEU A 553 20.35 -5.97 25.69
CA LEU A 553 21.42 -6.58 26.48
C LEU A 553 20.85 -7.54 27.54
N SER A 554 19.58 -7.93 27.41
CA SER A 554 18.88 -8.79 28.39
C SER A 554 19.62 -10.11 28.64
N SER A 555 19.46 -10.70 29.82
CA SER A 555 20.06 -12.00 30.19
C SER A 555 21.58 -12.09 29.96
N ASN A 556 22.31 -10.98 30.11
CA ASN A 556 23.77 -10.96 30.17
C ASN A 556 24.25 -10.79 31.63
N PRO A 557 25.48 -11.21 31.98
CA PRO A 557 26.07 -11.05 33.31
C PRO A 557 26.50 -9.60 33.65
N ILE A 558 25.70 -8.60 33.30
CA ILE A 558 25.94 -7.17 33.58
C ILE A 558 25.49 -6.88 35.02
N ALA A 559 26.45 -6.68 35.93
CA ALA A 559 26.17 -6.40 37.33
C ALA A 559 26.08 -4.90 37.68
N SER A 560 26.76 -4.06 36.89
CA SER A 560 26.79 -2.61 37.08
C SER A 560 26.82 -1.92 35.73
N VAL A 561 26.34 -0.69 35.71
CA VAL A 561 26.34 0.14 34.51
C VAL A 561 27.33 1.27 34.68
N THR A 562 28.46 1.17 33.99
CA THR A 562 29.52 2.19 33.97
C THR A 562 29.59 2.85 32.60
N ALA A 563 28.59 3.68 32.27
CA ALA A 563 28.54 4.38 30.99
C ALA A 563 28.95 5.86 31.16
N LEU A 564 30.05 6.26 30.50
CA LEU A 564 30.47 7.66 30.44
C LEU A 564 29.44 8.47 29.63
N ASN A 565 28.87 9.52 30.24
CA ASN A 565 27.93 10.45 29.61
C ASN A 565 26.60 9.83 29.10
N LEU A 566 26.17 8.71 29.65
CA LEU A 566 24.87 8.09 29.35
C LEU A 566 24.08 7.83 30.63
N ASP A 567 22.90 8.44 30.72
CA ASP A 567 21.90 8.11 31.74
C ASP A 567 21.13 6.85 31.30
N VAL A 568 21.58 5.69 31.80
CA VAL A 568 21.00 4.40 31.43
C VAL A 568 19.56 4.21 31.92
N PRO A 569 19.18 4.59 33.17
CA PRO A 569 17.77 4.66 33.55
C PRO A 569 16.90 5.44 32.56
N ALA A 570 17.35 6.61 32.11
CA ALA A 570 16.61 7.38 31.10
C ALA A 570 16.60 6.69 29.72
N ALA A 571 17.68 5.99 29.35
CA ALA A 571 17.75 5.23 28.10
C ALA A 571 16.80 4.02 28.11
N ILE A 572 16.66 3.31 29.24
CA ILE A 572 15.68 2.23 29.43
C ILE A 572 14.26 2.78 29.31
N ALA A 573 13.95 3.89 30.01
CA ALA A 573 12.63 4.52 29.92
C ALA A 573 12.25 4.97 28.50
N LYS A 574 13.25 5.29 27.66
CA LYS A 574 13.07 5.63 26.24
C LYS A 574 13.03 4.42 25.31
N GLY A 575 13.19 3.19 25.82
CA GLY A 575 13.28 1.97 25.02
C GLY A 575 14.52 1.89 24.15
N GLN A 576 15.60 2.60 24.49
CA GLN A 576 16.87 2.55 23.76
C GLN A 576 17.75 1.39 24.22
N VAL A 577 17.57 0.96 25.47
CA VAL A 577 18.31 -0.14 26.09
C VAL A 577 17.33 -1.07 26.78
N VAL A 578 17.54 -2.37 26.65
CA VAL A 578 16.82 -3.39 27.43
C VAL A 578 17.84 -4.18 28.24
N LEU A 579 17.61 -4.30 29.55
CA LEU A 579 18.49 -4.98 30.51
C LEU A 579 17.71 -6.02 31.33
N ASP A 580 16.61 -6.55 30.77
CA ASP A 580 15.78 -7.52 31.44
C ASP A 580 16.63 -8.74 31.85
N ASP A 581 16.35 -9.31 33.02
CA ASP A 581 17.00 -10.52 33.54
C ASP A 581 18.53 -10.43 33.73
N THR A 582 19.08 -9.21 33.80
CA THR A 582 20.47 -8.98 34.19
C THR A 582 20.64 -8.86 35.72
N PRO A 583 21.83 -9.15 36.28
CA PRO A 583 22.10 -8.91 37.70
C PRO A 583 21.88 -7.45 38.13
N TYR A 584 22.22 -6.48 37.27
CA TYR A 584 21.91 -5.06 37.48
C TYR A 584 20.40 -4.82 37.65
N CYS A 585 19.59 -5.40 36.76
CA CYS A 585 18.15 -5.24 36.81
C CYS A 585 17.52 -5.86 38.07
N ARG A 586 18.00 -7.03 38.48
CA ARG A 586 17.56 -7.70 39.72
C ARG A 586 17.88 -6.88 40.96
N ALA A 587 19.04 -6.22 40.99
CA ALA A 587 19.44 -5.34 42.08
C ALA A 587 18.69 -3.99 42.08
N SER A 588 18.23 -3.53 40.92
CA SER A 588 17.62 -2.20 40.72
C SER A 588 16.28 -2.27 39.96
N PRO A 589 15.24 -2.96 40.48
CA PRO A 589 13.99 -3.18 39.75
C PRO A 589 13.20 -1.89 39.49
N ALA A 590 13.45 -0.82 40.25
CA ALA A 590 12.80 0.48 40.08
C ALA A 590 13.21 1.22 38.77
N VAL A 591 14.20 0.71 38.03
CA VAL A 591 14.77 1.34 36.84
C VAL A 591 13.95 1.03 35.56
N GLY A 592 12.87 0.26 35.66
CA GLY A 592 11.96 -0.01 34.55
C GLY A 592 12.35 -1.18 33.65
N CYS A 593 13.25 -2.05 34.12
CA CYS A 593 13.59 -3.33 33.51
C CYS A 593 12.89 -4.49 34.25
N ARG A 594 12.78 -5.65 33.63
CA ARG A 594 12.16 -6.84 34.22
C ARG A 594 13.22 -7.73 34.88
N PRO A 595 13.12 -8.02 36.19
CA PRO A 595 14.18 -8.77 36.89
C PRO A 595 14.26 -10.25 36.50
N LEU A 596 13.17 -10.82 35.97
CA LEU A 596 13.04 -12.22 35.60
C LEU A 596 12.18 -12.38 34.34
N LEU A 597 12.53 -13.36 33.51
CA LEU A 597 11.73 -13.83 32.38
C LEU A 597 10.76 -14.95 32.83
N CYS A 598 9.76 -15.26 32.01
CA CYS A 598 8.87 -16.40 32.27
C CYS A 598 9.58 -17.76 32.12
N ALA A 599 10.58 -17.84 31.25
CA ALA A 599 11.49 -18.95 31.09
C ALA A 599 12.85 -18.45 30.57
N PRO A 600 13.97 -19.14 30.86
CA PRO A 600 15.28 -18.78 30.31
C PRO A 600 15.26 -18.70 28.78
N GLY A 601 15.79 -17.61 28.21
CA GLY A 601 15.80 -17.38 26.76
C GLY A 601 14.44 -16.97 26.15
N CYS A 602 13.35 -16.97 26.94
CA CYS A 602 12.06 -16.49 26.46
C CYS A 602 11.88 -14.98 26.75
N TYR A 603 12.50 -14.17 25.89
CA TYR A 603 12.42 -12.70 25.98
C TYR A 603 11.02 -12.19 25.69
N THR A 604 10.66 -11.04 26.28
CA THR A 604 9.30 -10.50 26.23
C THR A 604 8.74 -10.38 24.81
N TYR A 605 9.56 -9.94 23.85
CA TYR A 605 9.17 -9.70 22.46
C TYR A 605 9.04 -10.96 21.60
N LEU A 606 9.42 -12.14 22.13
CA LEU A 606 9.28 -13.40 21.41
C LEU A 606 7.90 -14.02 21.52
N ARG A 607 7.16 -13.70 22.58
CA ARG A 607 5.86 -14.34 22.82
C ARG A 607 4.81 -13.69 21.93
N ALA A 608 4.03 -14.49 21.22
CA ALA A 608 3.00 -14.02 20.31
C ALA A 608 3.56 -13.10 19.19
N ASP A 609 4.75 -13.43 18.68
CA ASP A 609 5.42 -12.72 17.57
C ASP A 609 5.21 -13.39 16.20
N HIS A 610 4.33 -14.40 16.14
CA HIS A 610 4.00 -15.21 14.97
C HIS A 610 5.09 -16.19 14.53
N VAL A 611 6.08 -16.44 15.40
CA VAL A 611 7.20 -17.33 15.12
C VAL A 611 7.30 -18.34 16.25
N CYS A 612 7.25 -19.64 15.92
CA CYS A 612 7.41 -20.65 16.95
C CYS A 612 8.81 -20.61 17.59
N HIS A 613 8.87 -20.33 18.89
CA HIS A 613 10.06 -20.38 19.74
C HIS A 613 9.89 -21.46 20.82
N PRO A 614 10.52 -22.65 20.68
CA PRO A 614 10.45 -23.73 21.66
C PRO A 614 10.82 -23.32 23.09
N VAL A 615 11.72 -22.34 23.26
CA VAL A 615 12.09 -21.79 24.58
C VAL A 615 10.92 -21.08 25.29
N CYS A 616 9.97 -20.55 24.53
CA CYS A 616 8.74 -19.91 25.01
C CYS A 616 7.54 -20.86 25.03
N PHE A 617 7.65 -22.04 24.41
CA PHE A 617 6.58 -23.02 24.32
C PHE A 617 6.45 -23.86 25.60
N ASN A 618 6.06 -23.20 26.69
CA ASN A 618 5.80 -23.82 27.99
C ASN A 618 4.68 -23.07 28.74
N SER A 619 4.11 -23.69 29.76
CA SER A 619 2.97 -23.13 30.51
C SER A 619 3.27 -21.79 31.19
N ALA A 620 4.48 -21.59 31.71
CA ALA A 620 4.88 -20.33 32.36
C ALA A 620 4.92 -19.16 31.37
N CYS A 621 5.25 -19.43 30.11
CA CYS A 621 5.27 -18.46 29.02
C CYS A 621 4.00 -18.48 28.15
N ALA A 622 2.92 -19.12 28.63
CA ALA A 622 1.64 -19.24 27.93
C ALA A 622 1.77 -19.86 26.52
N TYR A 623 2.64 -20.87 26.39
CA TYR A 623 2.87 -21.63 25.16
C TYR A 623 3.15 -20.75 23.94
N ASP A 624 4.04 -19.77 24.12
CA ASP A 624 4.44 -18.83 23.08
C ASP A 624 3.28 -18.06 22.44
N GLY A 625 2.18 -17.88 23.17
CA GLY A 625 0.97 -17.24 22.64
C GLY A 625 0.25 -18.05 21.56
N GLY A 626 0.62 -19.32 21.35
CA GLY A 626 0.05 -20.21 20.32
C GLY A 626 0.84 -20.25 19.01
N ASP A 627 1.97 -19.55 18.89
CA ASP A 627 2.75 -19.46 17.63
C ASP A 627 3.33 -20.81 17.15
N CYS A 628 3.41 -21.80 18.04
CA CYS A 628 3.85 -23.16 17.73
C CYS A 628 2.72 -24.14 17.36
N ASP A 629 1.46 -23.74 17.41
CA ASP A 629 0.31 -24.66 17.21
C ASP A 629 0.34 -25.31 15.81
N ASP A 630 0.69 -24.55 14.78
CA ASP A 630 0.79 -25.04 13.39
C ASP A 630 2.04 -25.91 13.11
N MET A 631 2.96 -26.03 14.09
CA MET A 631 4.12 -26.92 14.00
C MET A 631 3.79 -28.36 14.41
N GLY A 632 2.64 -28.60 15.03
CA GLY A 632 2.21 -29.93 15.49
C GLY A 632 3.06 -30.43 16.67
N PHE A 633 3.47 -29.54 17.57
CA PHE A 633 4.13 -29.91 18.82
C PHE A 633 3.10 -30.16 19.93
N ASP A 634 3.38 -31.13 20.79
CA ASP A 634 2.52 -31.43 21.93
C ASP A 634 2.76 -30.40 23.06
N ARG A 635 1.67 -29.88 23.63
CA ARG A 635 1.70 -29.05 24.85
C ARG A 635 1.90 -29.92 26.08
N SER A 636 3.09 -30.51 26.21
CA SER A 636 3.48 -31.30 27.39
C SER A 636 3.85 -30.43 28.59
#